data_AF-A0A524FJQ8-F1
#
_entry.id   AF-A0A524FJQ8-F1
#
_cell.length_a   1.000
_cell.length_b   1.000
_cell.length_c   1.000
_cell.angle_alpha   90.00
_cell.angle_beta   90.00
_cell.angle_gamma   90.00
#
_symmetry.space_group_name_H-M   'P 1'
#
loop_
_entity.id
_entity.type
_entity.pdbx_description
1 polymer ?
#
loop_
_entity_poly.entity_id
_entity_poly.type
_entity_poly.pdbx_seq_one_letter_code
_entity_poly.pdbx_strand_id
1 'polypeptide(L)'
;MSEQNLQICRFCQRNIKLAYYCEDCGASCCSDCLHEEKADYLVCQECNSKRIEKSDSGMKRHCKDCGSENVIQSSQLLRSCPKCHSTSIINIYEKKEELEKSFLDLIKNVRNFIDPLNEILNTMYQLRQMIKNARAPPIKCFHFSNLEPDLLALFKLFVYAKDNFHEKITILFKNLSLNKEYFFDIYTQPNANVVIIEGILENLTINYESIKEYVSNNVKTISSSLEIIKKNLKFIDKITYYFSTYKKFLNLAEDEKPIYSIHAKLANGLNTHDKYKKSKGVLFITNFDLSFIQFSGRFKKKNQTIFKAPVDDLIKIRIHGKIFKKLYIEFPYGRYEFTLPPNSINKVLDYIVLARNFEETIKFDEEAAQKLDDFYIDLNEITAFVEETINSFFSLKCQYNTQYQKIENQKGTSYSPNTPNHQLYDLPPQLHNNPYQNSFNMSSYGSNKPLTYSREYPSNAAMFQQTPRPENLENYNIYRNENREPPYNTQYENRFIPQTLFNPQRIQNYESLRYPSSPYNAYNPDFDDKNVLMKKLEQANKFSPFEPRVNHPSYDYDVGSRPYSDKRFYNDFSKNHLSELFDSHEFPGNMGKMPKRYSKQIREKQKKMSELEKEKYGIDETLKALDTKFEQGVISEVDYFRTFKNLQKQVYSIDQN
;
A
#
# COMPACT_ATOMS: atom_id res chain seq x y z
N MET A 1 -43.82 -14.70 -24.95
CA MET A 1 -42.37 -14.90 -24.73
C MET A 1 -41.69 -14.85 -26.09
N SER A 2 -40.47 -14.30 -26.23
CA SER A 2 -39.84 -14.09 -27.54
C SER A 2 -38.85 -15.20 -27.94
N GLU A 3 -38.74 -15.43 -29.25
CA GLU A 3 -37.92 -16.49 -29.89
C GLU A 3 -36.40 -16.19 -29.85
N GLN A 4 -36.02 -15.02 -29.34
CA GLN A 4 -34.68 -14.41 -29.44
C GLN A 4 -33.56 -15.18 -28.69
N ASN A 5 -33.89 -16.26 -27.98
CA ASN A 5 -32.96 -17.07 -27.19
C ASN A 5 -32.78 -18.51 -27.70
N LEU A 6 -33.26 -18.83 -28.91
CA LEU A 6 -32.94 -20.08 -29.60
C LEU A 6 -31.52 -20.01 -30.20
N GLN A 7 -30.72 -21.06 -30.00
CA GLN A 7 -29.37 -21.17 -30.53
C GLN A 7 -29.05 -22.60 -30.99
N ILE A 8 -28.09 -22.77 -31.90
CA ILE A 8 -27.66 -24.10 -32.32
C ILE A 8 -26.88 -24.78 -31.19
N CYS A 9 -27.44 -25.85 -30.62
CA CYS A 9 -26.72 -26.69 -29.67
C CYS A 9 -25.65 -27.49 -30.40
N ARG A 10 -24.37 -27.32 -30.04
CA ARG A 10 -23.22 -27.93 -30.73
C ARG A 10 -23.19 -29.46 -30.71
N PHE A 11 -24.03 -30.10 -29.89
CA PHE A 11 -24.08 -31.56 -29.72
C PHE A 11 -25.18 -32.22 -30.56
N CYS A 12 -26.43 -31.72 -30.50
CA CYS A 12 -27.54 -32.25 -31.31
C CYS A 12 -27.84 -31.46 -32.60
N GLN A 13 -27.13 -30.35 -32.85
CA GLN A 13 -27.31 -29.42 -33.98
C GLN A 13 -28.72 -28.84 -34.14
N ARG A 14 -29.60 -29.00 -33.14
CA ARG A 14 -30.94 -28.39 -33.10
C ARG A 14 -30.84 -26.91 -32.72
N ASN A 15 -31.70 -26.09 -33.30
CA ASN A 15 -31.92 -24.72 -32.84
C ASN A 15 -32.84 -24.75 -31.61
N ILE A 16 -32.27 -24.59 -30.41
CA ILE A 16 -32.91 -24.85 -29.12
C ILE A 16 -32.39 -23.88 -28.06
N LYS A 17 -33.13 -23.71 -26.97
CA LYS A 17 -32.65 -22.95 -25.81
C LYS A 17 -31.51 -23.73 -25.12
N LEU A 18 -30.31 -23.16 -25.08
CA LEU A 18 -29.22 -23.69 -24.25
C LEU A 18 -29.57 -23.46 -22.78
N ALA A 19 -29.34 -24.48 -21.94
CA ALA A 19 -29.80 -24.52 -20.55
C ALA A 19 -28.67 -24.76 -19.53
N TYR A 20 -27.61 -25.47 -19.92
CA TYR A 20 -26.54 -25.88 -19.00
C TYR A 20 -25.16 -25.46 -19.50
N TYR A 21 -24.30 -25.08 -18.56
CA TYR A 21 -22.91 -24.71 -18.77
C TYR A 21 -22.00 -25.72 -18.07
N CYS A 22 -20.86 -26.04 -18.68
CA CYS A 22 -19.80 -26.82 -18.06
C CYS A 22 -18.60 -25.93 -17.75
N GLU A 23 -18.30 -25.77 -16.47
CA GLU A 23 -17.27 -24.85 -15.98
C GLU A 23 -15.86 -25.31 -16.39
N ASP A 24 -15.56 -26.61 -16.23
CA ASP A 24 -14.26 -27.20 -16.59
C ASP A 24 -13.85 -27.06 -18.06
N CYS A 25 -14.77 -26.75 -18.99
CA CYS A 25 -14.46 -26.74 -20.42
C CYS A 25 -15.22 -25.72 -21.29
N GLY A 26 -15.95 -24.78 -20.68
CA GLY A 26 -16.70 -23.71 -21.36
C GLY A 26 -17.77 -24.19 -22.33
N ALA A 27 -18.38 -25.36 -22.11
CA ALA A 27 -19.34 -25.95 -23.04
C ALA A 27 -20.79 -25.70 -22.62
N SER A 28 -21.55 -24.98 -23.46
CA SER A 28 -23.00 -24.80 -23.30
C SER A 28 -23.79 -25.85 -24.07
N CYS A 29 -24.81 -26.43 -23.46
CA CYS A 29 -25.69 -27.45 -24.07
C CYS A 29 -27.17 -27.28 -23.65
N CYS A 30 -28.08 -27.96 -24.36
CA CYS A 30 -29.47 -28.12 -23.96
C CYS A 30 -29.67 -29.36 -23.08
N SER A 31 -30.80 -29.44 -22.38
CA SER A 31 -31.18 -30.57 -21.49
C SER A 31 -30.97 -31.94 -22.15
N ASP A 32 -31.47 -32.11 -23.37
CA ASP A 32 -31.41 -33.33 -24.19
C ASP A 32 -29.98 -33.81 -24.55
N CYS A 33 -28.95 -33.04 -24.19
CA CYS A 33 -27.54 -33.32 -24.52
C CYS A 33 -26.63 -33.43 -23.29
N LEU A 34 -27.18 -33.39 -22.08
CA LEU A 34 -26.42 -33.84 -20.91
C LEU A 34 -26.24 -35.36 -21.00
N HIS A 35 -25.04 -35.84 -20.66
CA HIS A 35 -24.86 -37.26 -20.36
C HIS A 35 -25.39 -37.51 -18.94
N GLU A 36 -26.06 -38.64 -18.73
CA GLU A 36 -26.58 -39.03 -17.41
C GLU A 36 -25.93 -40.34 -16.98
N GLU A 37 -24.97 -40.23 -16.05
CA GLU A 37 -24.16 -41.33 -15.54
C GLU A 37 -24.67 -41.74 -14.15
N LYS A 38 -25.00 -43.02 -13.97
CA LYS A 38 -25.47 -43.56 -12.69
C LYS A 38 -24.27 -43.83 -11.78
N ALA A 39 -24.03 -42.94 -10.82
CA ALA A 39 -22.99 -43.11 -9.81
C ALA A 39 -23.53 -43.80 -8.56
N ASP A 40 -23.09 -45.03 -8.32
CA ASP A 40 -23.39 -45.77 -7.10
C ASP A 40 -22.43 -45.33 -5.97
N TYR A 41 -22.97 -44.98 -4.81
CA TYR A 41 -22.24 -44.48 -3.65
C TYR A 41 -22.75 -45.12 -2.36
N LEU A 42 -21.87 -45.24 -1.36
CA LEU A 42 -22.21 -45.86 -0.08
C LEU A 42 -22.74 -44.83 0.91
N VAL A 43 -23.78 -45.20 1.66
CA VAL A 43 -24.44 -44.35 2.65
C VAL A 43 -24.72 -45.14 3.91
N CYS A 44 -24.45 -44.56 5.08
CA CYS A 44 -24.88 -45.13 6.36
C CYS A 44 -26.36 -44.84 6.60
N GLN A 45 -27.18 -45.86 6.87
CA GLN A 45 -28.61 -45.68 7.11
C GLN A 45 -28.92 -44.91 8.40
N GLU A 46 -28.07 -45.04 9.43
CA GLU A 46 -28.30 -44.41 10.75
C GLU A 46 -28.10 -42.89 10.76
N CYS A 47 -27.31 -42.35 9.82
CA CYS A 47 -26.91 -40.92 9.84
C CYS A 47 -26.82 -40.24 8.47
N ASN A 48 -27.15 -40.96 7.38
CA ASN A 48 -27.04 -40.51 5.98
C ASN A 48 -25.63 -40.03 5.53
N SER A 49 -24.57 -40.27 6.32
CA SER A 49 -23.22 -39.92 5.90
C SER A 49 -22.71 -40.78 4.75
N LYS A 50 -22.03 -40.13 3.80
CA LYS A 50 -21.29 -40.76 2.69
C LYS A 50 -19.86 -41.17 3.10
N ARG A 51 -19.40 -40.87 4.33
CA ARG A 51 -18.03 -41.19 4.82
C ARG A 51 -17.94 -42.62 5.33
N ILE A 52 -17.78 -43.56 4.40
CA ILE A 52 -17.70 -45.00 4.67
C ILE A 52 -16.27 -45.50 4.53
N GLU A 53 -15.77 -46.22 5.53
CA GLU A 53 -14.43 -46.79 5.55
C GLU A 53 -14.49 -48.33 5.63
N LYS A 54 -13.46 -49.01 5.11
CA LYS A 54 -13.31 -50.47 5.23
C LYS A 54 -12.54 -50.79 6.51
N SER A 55 -12.86 -51.90 7.16
CA SER A 55 -12.01 -52.46 8.22
C SER A 55 -10.70 -53.01 7.62
N ASP A 56 -9.65 -53.12 8.44
CA ASP A 56 -8.34 -53.67 8.01
C ASP A 56 -8.44 -55.13 7.49
N SER A 57 -9.48 -55.85 7.93
CA SER A 57 -9.85 -57.18 7.44
C SER A 57 -10.56 -57.20 6.07
N GLY A 58 -10.77 -56.04 5.44
CA GLY A 58 -11.33 -55.86 4.08
C GLY A 58 -12.82 -56.19 3.88
N MET A 59 -13.37 -57.08 4.71
CA MET A 59 -14.72 -57.64 4.59
C MET A 59 -15.84 -56.73 5.10
N LYS A 60 -15.60 -55.93 6.14
CA LYS A 60 -16.62 -55.05 6.74
C LYS A 60 -16.44 -53.60 6.29
N ARG A 61 -17.57 -52.88 6.19
CA ARG A 61 -17.65 -51.44 5.93
C ARG A 61 -18.38 -50.79 7.09
N HIS A 62 -17.91 -49.64 7.54
CA HIS A 62 -18.51 -48.91 8.64
C HIS A 62 -18.54 -47.41 8.36
N CYS A 63 -19.46 -46.70 9.00
CA CYS A 63 -19.56 -45.26 8.93
C CYS A 63 -18.53 -44.59 9.84
N LYS A 64 -17.73 -43.68 9.31
CA LYS A 64 -16.76 -42.90 10.08
C LYS A 64 -17.42 -42.01 11.14
N ASP A 65 -18.64 -41.57 10.87
CA ASP A 65 -19.32 -40.51 11.64
C ASP A 65 -20.19 -41.05 12.80
N CYS A 66 -20.54 -42.33 12.80
CA CYS A 66 -21.34 -42.96 13.86
C CYS A 66 -20.94 -44.40 14.21
N GLY A 67 -19.89 -44.95 13.59
CA GLY A 67 -19.42 -46.32 13.81
C GLY A 67 -20.30 -47.45 13.24
N SER A 68 -21.52 -47.15 12.78
CA SER A 68 -22.47 -48.17 12.32
C SER A 68 -21.99 -48.94 11.07
N GLU A 69 -22.16 -50.26 11.08
CA GLU A 69 -21.95 -51.15 9.94
C GLU A 69 -23.13 -51.15 8.95
N ASN A 70 -24.26 -50.49 9.28
CA ASN A 70 -25.46 -50.42 8.42
C ASN A 70 -25.23 -49.47 7.24
N VAL A 71 -24.55 -49.98 6.22
CA VAL A 71 -24.15 -49.27 5.00
C VAL A 71 -24.87 -49.87 3.79
N ILE A 72 -25.64 -49.03 3.09
CA ILE A 72 -26.29 -49.38 1.82
C ILE A 72 -25.57 -48.77 0.62
N GLN A 73 -25.73 -49.40 -0.54
CA GLN A 73 -25.40 -48.85 -1.84
C GLN A 73 -26.61 -48.07 -2.35
N SER A 74 -26.48 -46.73 -2.38
CA SER A 74 -27.44 -45.84 -3.03
C SER A 74 -26.91 -45.45 -4.41
N SER A 75 -27.75 -44.90 -5.27
CA SER A 75 -27.36 -44.47 -6.61
C SER A 75 -27.90 -43.10 -6.95
N GLN A 76 -27.01 -42.19 -7.35
CA GLN A 76 -27.35 -40.85 -7.79
C GLN A 76 -27.14 -40.76 -9.29
N LEU A 77 -28.13 -40.23 -10.02
CA LEU A 77 -27.96 -39.85 -11.41
C LEU A 77 -27.12 -38.56 -11.44
N LEU A 78 -25.91 -38.64 -11.97
CA LEU A 78 -25.04 -37.48 -12.17
C LEU A 78 -25.16 -37.01 -13.62
N ARG A 79 -25.29 -35.70 -13.79
CA ARG A 79 -25.24 -35.07 -15.12
C ARG A 79 -23.80 -34.69 -15.43
N SER A 80 -23.28 -35.21 -16.54
CA SER A 80 -21.92 -34.98 -17.00
C SER A 80 -21.89 -34.28 -18.36
N CYS A 81 -20.79 -33.59 -18.63
CA CYS A 81 -20.60 -32.80 -19.84
C CYS A 81 -20.44 -33.70 -21.08
N PRO A 82 -21.20 -33.50 -22.17
CA PRO A 82 -21.02 -34.25 -23.42
C PRO A 82 -19.69 -33.99 -24.16
N LYS A 83 -18.86 -33.04 -23.68
CA LYS A 83 -17.53 -32.73 -24.24
C LYS A 83 -16.36 -33.31 -23.43
N CYS A 84 -16.47 -33.36 -22.10
CA CYS A 84 -15.36 -33.70 -21.21
C CYS A 84 -15.72 -34.65 -20.05
N HIS A 85 -16.96 -35.11 -19.95
CA HIS A 85 -17.49 -35.95 -18.85
C HIS A 85 -17.38 -35.35 -17.44
N SER A 86 -16.99 -34.08 -17.29
CA SER A 86 -17.04 -33.40 -16.00
C SER A 86 -18.47 -33.26 -15.48
N THR A 87 -18.64 -33.43 -14.17
CA THR A 87 -19.88 -33.20 -13.43
C THR A 87 -20.03 -31.76 -12.93
N SER A 88 -19.06 -30.87 -13.22
CA SER A 88 -19.15 -29.41 -13.01
C SER A 88 -20.13 -28.78 -14.01
N ILE A 89 -21.42 -29.08 -13.83
CA ILE A 89 -22.53 -28.62 -14.66
C ILE A 89 -23.44 -27.71 -13.83
N ILE A 90 -23.58 -26.46 -14.29
CA ILE A 90 -24.43 -25.42 -13.69
C ILE A 90 -25.51 -24.99 -14.70
N ASN A 91 -26.64 -24.47 -14.23
CA ASN A 91 -27.62 -23.83 -15.12
C ASN A 91 -27.03 -22.54 -15.70
N ILE A 92 -27.27 -22.26 -16.97
CA ILE A 92 -26.80 -21.01 -17.60
C ILE A 92 -27.37 -19.78 -16.89
N TYR A 93 -28.58 -19.86 -16.32
CA TYR A 93 -29.15 -18.73 -15.58
C TYR A 93 -28.49 -18.50 -14.22
N GLU A 94 -28.16 -19.56 -13.50
CA GLU A 94 -27.38 -19.50 -12.25
C GLU A 94 -25.98 -18.92 -12.51
N LYS A 95 -25.29 -19.38 -13.57
CA LYS A 95 -23.97 -18.84 -13.94
C LYS A 95 -24.03 -17.38 -14.40
N LYS A 96 -25.13 -16.94 -15.02
CA LYS A 96 -25.33 -15.52 -15.36
C LYS A 96 -25.54 -14.65 -14.12
N GLU A 97 -26.30 -15.13 -13.13
CA GLU A 97 -26.44 -14.44 -11.83
C GLU A 97 -25.09 -14.35 -11.10
N GLU A 98 -24.30 -15.42 -11.11
CA GLU A 98 -22.94 -15.46 -10.54
C GLU A 98 -22.00 -14.44 -11.20
N LEU A 99 -21.98 -14.37 -12.54
CA LEU A 99 -21.14 -13.42 -13.31
C LEU A 99 -21.57 -11.96 -13.09
N GLU A 100 -22.87 -11.68 -13.09
CA GLU A 100 -23.42 -10.35 -12.80
C GLU A 100 -23.07 -9.90 -11.38
N LYS A 101 -23.29 -10.78 -10.39
CA LYS A 101 -22.95 -10.51 -8.98
C LYS A 101 -21.45 -10.27 -8.81
N SER A 102 -20.61 -11.10 -9.41
CA SER A 102 -19.14 -10.99 -9.30
C SER A 102 -18.61 -9.69 -9.91
N PHE A 103 -19.21 -9.21 -11.01
CA PHE A 103 -18.92 -7.90 -11.58
C PHE A 103 -19.32 -6.74 -10.65
N LEU A 104 -20.49 -6.82 -10.02
CA LEU A 104 -20.97 -5.82 -9.05
C LEU A 104 -20.14 -5.81 -7.76
N ASP A 105 -19.75 -6.98 -7.24
CA ASP A 105 -18.86 -7.09 -6.08
C ASP A 105 -17.45 -6.59 -6.42
N LEU A 106 -16.92 -6.82 -7.64
CA LEU A 106 -15.65 -6.24 -8.10
C LEU A 106 -15.71 -4.70 -8.08
N ILE A 107 -16.73 -4.08 -8.67
CA ILE A 107 -16.94 -2.62 -8.63
C ILE A 107 -16.99 -2.11 -7.18
N LYS A 108 -17.80 -2.75 -6.34
CA LYS A 108 -17.98 -2.38 -4.93
C LYS A 108 -16.67 -2.46 -4.14
N ASN A 109 -15.85 -3.48 -4.40
CA ASN A 109 -14.61 -3.77 -3.68
C ASN A 109 -13.46 -2.80 -4.02
N VAL A 110 -13.58 -1.95 -5.05
CA VAL A 110 -12.56 -0.91 -5.35
C VAL A 110 -12.35 0.05 -4.17
N ARG A 111 -13.35 0.24 -3.30
CA ARG A 111 -13.22 1.02 -2.04
C ARG A 111 -12.15 0.47 -1.09
N ASN A 112 -11.93 -0.84 -1.09
CA ASN A 112 -11.06 -1.55 -0.14
C ASN A 112 -9.57 -1.18 -0.33
N PHE A 113 -9.23 -0.46 -1.40
CA PHE A 113 -7.89 0.07 -1.64
C PHE A 113 -7.59 1.38 -0.87
N ILE A 114 -8.63 2.08 -0.40
CA ILE A 114 -8.50 3.40 0.25
C ILE A 114 -8.02 3.25 1.70
N ASP A 115 -8.56 2.30 2.45
CA ASP A 115 -8.27 2.14 3.89
C ASP A 115 -6.77 1.90 4.20
N PRO A 116 -6.02 1.02 3.49
CA PRO A 116 -4.60 0.83 3.73
C PRO A 116 -3.74 2.09 3.46
N LEU A 117 -4.20 2.97 2.56
CA LEU A 117 -3.55 4.25 2.29
C LEU A 117 -3.83 5.26 3.41
N ASN A 118 -5.08 5.30 3.89
CA ASN A 118 -5.49 6.09 5.05
C ASN A 118 -4.73 5.70 6.32
N GLU A 119 -4.58 4.40 6.63
CA GLU A 119 -3.87 3.92 7.83
C GLU A 119 -2.40 4.37 7.86
N ILE A 120 -1.72 4.32 6.70
CA ILE A 120 -0.33 4.78 6.59
C ILE A 120 -0.23 6.30 6.68
N LEU A 121 -1.10 7.04 5.98
CA LEU A 121 -1.07 8.50 6.03
C LEU A 121 -1.32 9.02 7.45
N ASN A 122 -2.27 8.41 8.18
CA ASN A 122 -2.48 8.67 9.60
C ASN A 122 -1.26 8.32 10.46
N THR A 123 -0.59 7.19 10.19
CA THR A 123 0.66 6.82 10.88
C THR A 123 1.77 7.84 10.63
N MET A 124 1.89 8.37 9.41
CA MET A 124 2.87 9.39 9.04
C MET A 124 2.60 10.73 9.73
N TYR A 125 1.34 11.16 9.81
CA TYR A 125 0.96 12.35 10.58
C TYR A 125 1.20 12.20 12.09
N GLN A 126 0.91 11.02 12.67
CA GLN A 126 1.25 10.72 14.06
C GLN A 126 2.76 10.84 14.31
N LEU A 127 3.59 10.30 13.39
CA LEU A 127 5.04 10.36 13.51
C LEU A 127 5.59 11.77 13.34
N ARG A 128 5.02 12.58 12.44
CA ARG A 128 5.33 14.03 12.37
C ARG A 128 5.07 14.71 13.72
N GLN A 129 3.92 14.46 14.34
CA GLN A 129 3.61 15.06 15.64
C GLN A 129 4.55 14.55 16.75
N MET A 130 4.97 13.27 16.72
CA MET A 130 5.98 12.76 17.66
C MET A 130 7.34 13.42 17.47
N ILE A 131 7.80 13.62 16.23
CA ILE A 131 9.04 14.34 15.92
C ILE A 131 8.95 15.79 16.40
N LYS A 132 7.85 16.48 16.09
CA LYS A 132 7.59 17.86 16.56
C LYS A 132 7.62 17.97 18.08
N ASN A 133 6.98 17.03 18.79
CA ASN A 133 7.02 16.94 20.25
C ASN A 133 8.43 16.64 20.79
N ALA A 134 9.25 15.87 20.06
CA ALA A 134 10.62 15.55 20.44
C ALA A 134 11.58 16.75 20.34
N ARG A 135 11.38 17.67 19.38
CA ARG A 135 12.17 18.90 19.25
C ARG A 135 11.66 20.05 20.14
N ALA A 136 10.45 19.93 20.70
CA ALA A 136 9.80 20.99 21.49
C ALA A 136 10.42 21.22 22.88
N PRO A 137 10.29 22.44 23.46
CA PRO A 137 10.51 22.66 24.89
C PRO A 137 9.49 21.84 25.72
N PRO A 138 9.83 21.42 26.96
CA PRO A 138 10.94 21.89 27.78
C PRO A 138 12.27 21.12 27.63
N ILE A 139 12.33 20.07 26.82
CA ILE A 139 13.49 19.16 26.67
C ILE A 139 13.67 18.86 25.16
N LYS A 140 14.35 19.78 24.45
CA LYS A 140 14.56 19.70 22.99
C LYS A 140 15.55 18.56 22.68
N CYS A 141 15.10 17.42 22.14
CA CYS A 141 15.95 16.24 21.90
C CYS A 141 16.34 16.11 20.43
N PHE A 142 17.63 16.33 20.11
CA PHE A 142 18.13 16.44 18.73
C PHE A 142 18.71 15.16 18.11
N HIS A 143 18.65 14.02 18.80
CA HIS A 143 19.10 12.73 18.22
C HIS A 143 18.46 12.44 16.87
N PHE A 144 19.24 11.80 15.99
CA PHE A 144 18.85 11.46 14.62
C PHE A 144 18.38 12.72 13.86
N SER A 145 19.35 13.48 13.36
CA SER A 145 19.16 14.66 12.48
C SER A 145 18.26 14.38 11.28
N ASN A 146 18.24 13.12 10.81
CA ASN A 146 17.60 12.73 9.58
C ASN A 146 16.11 12.41 9.73
N LEU A 147 15.51 12.43 10.93
CA LEU A 147 14.10 12.06 11.13
C LEU A 147 13.13 12.92 10.29
N GLU A 148 13.40 14.21 10.20
CA GLU A 148 12.64 15.17 9.42
C GLU A 148 12.77 14.93 7.90
N PRO A 149 13.98 14.91 7.29
CA PRO A 149 14.12 14.61 5.86
C PRO A 149 13.74 13.17 5.49
N ASP A 150 13.98 12.17 6.35
CA ASP A 150 13.54 10.77 6.12
C ASP A 150 12.01 10.69 6.06
N LEU A 151 11.30 11.33 7.00
CA LEU A 151 9.83 11.34 6.98
C LEU A 151 9.28 12.18 5.81
N LEU A 152 9.92 13.31 5.49
CA LEU A 152 9.56 14.14 4.32
C LEU A 152 9.74 13.38 3.00
N ALA A 153 10.78 12.54 2.89
CA ALA A 153 10.97 11.65 1.74
C ALA A 153 9.86 10.61 1.63
N LEU A 154 9.37 10.06 2.76
CA LEU A 154 8.22 9.16 2.78
C LEU A 154 6.91 9.88 2.41
N PHE A 155 6.71 11.14 2.83
CA PHE A 155 5.57 11.96 2.37
C PHE A 155 5.60 12.16 0.85
N LYS A 156 6.76 12.48 0.26
CA LYS A 156 6.92 12.57 -1.20
C LYS A 156 6.67 11.23 -1.92
N LEU A 157 7.16 10.12 -1.37
CA LEU A 157 6.91 8.77 -1.89
C LEU A 157 5.41 8.41 -1.83
N PHE A 158 4.71 8.83 -0.78
CA PHE A 158 3.27 8.63 -0.65
C PHE A 158 2.48 9.42 -1.71
N VAL A 159 2.85 10.68 -2.01
CA VAL A 159 2.24 11.44 -3.13
C VAL A 159 2.44 10.71 -4.45
N TYR A 160 3.66 10.25 -4.74
CA TYR A 160 3.94 9.46 -5.95
C TYR A 160 3.08 8.18 -6.02
N ALA A 161 2.93 7.45 -4.91
CA ALA A 161 2.07 6.27 -4.84
C ALA A 161 0.58 6.60 -5.02
N LYS A 162 0.11 7.70 -4.41
CA LYS A 162 -1.27 8.22 -4.54
C LYS A 162 -1.63 8.52 -5.99
N ASP A 163 -0.76 9.20 -6.73
CA ASP A 163 -1.06 9.66 -8.08
C ASP A 163 -1.07 8.51 -9.09
N ASN A 164 -0.11 7.57 -8.97
CA ASN A 164 -0.08 6.34 -9.75
C ASN A 164 -1.28 5.42 -9.42
N PHE A 165 -1.73 5.39 -8.16
CA PHE A 165 -2.93 4.68 -7.76
C PHE A 165 -4.18 5.30 -8.43
N HIS A 166 -4.32 6.62 -8.41
CA HIS A 166 -5.44 7.32 -9.06
C HIS A 166 -5.50 7.05 -10.59
N GLU A 167 -4.36 7.07 -11.28
CA GLU A 167 -4.30 6.70 -12.70
C GLU A 167 -4.77 5.25 -12.93
N LYS A 168 -4.26 4.29 -12.15
CA LYS A 168 -4.65 2.87 -12.23
C LYS A 168 -6.15 2.66 -11.99
N ILE A 169 -6.72 3.33 -10.99
CA ILE A 169 -8.16 3.27 -10.67
C ILE A 169 -9.00 3.86 -11.80
N THR A 170 -8.56 4.97 -12.39
CA THR A 170 -9.21 5.59 -13.56
C THR A 170 -9.25 4.63 -14.76
N ILE A 171 -8.15 3.90 -14.99
CA ILE A 171 -8.07 2.85 -16.04
C ILE A 171 -9.02 1.69 -15.72
N LEU A 172 -9.06 1.20 -14.47
CA LEU A 172 -9.98 0.13 -14.06
C LEU A 172 -11.44 0.53 -14.27
N PHE A 173 -11.87 1.70 -13.78
CA PHE A 173 -13.25 2.17 -13.96
C PHE A 173 -13.62 2.42 -15.42
N LYS A 174 -12.67 2.88 -16.25
CA LYS A 174 -12.86 2.98 -17.71
C LYS A 174 -13.12 1.59 -18.32
N ASN A 175 -12.33 0.58 -17.95
CA ASN A 175 -12.51 -0.79 -18.44
C ASN A 175 -13.83 -1.41 -17.95
N LEU A 176 -14.24 -1.15 -16.71
CA LEU A 176 -15.55 -1.56 -16.18
C LEU A 176 -16.72 -0.87 -16.94
N SER A 177 -16.59 0.42 -17.25
CA SER A 177 -17.63 1.19 -17.96
C SER A 177 -17.77 0.80 -19.43
N LEU A 178 -16.68 0.33 -20.05
CA LEU A 178 -16.69 -0.24 -21.41
C LEU A 178 -17.35 -1.63 -21.48
N ASN A 179 -17.31 -2.41 -20.39
CA ASN A 179 -17.81 -3.79 -20.39
C ASN A 179 -19.17 -3.98 -19.68
N LYS A 180 -19.74 -2.93 -19.06
CA LYS A 180 -20.97 -3.00 -18.26
C LYS A 180 -22.17 -3.69 -18.95
N GLU A 181 -22.32 -3.54 -20.27
CA GLU A 181 -23.42 -4.13 -21.05
C GLU A 181 -23.35 -5.66 -21.12
N TYR A 182 -22.19 -6.27 -20.89
CA TYR A 182 -22.04 -7.72 -20.75
C TYR A 182 -22.66 -8.27 -19.45
N PHE A 183 -22.79 -7.44 -18.42
CA PHE A 183 -23.24 -7.83 -17.08
C PHE A 183 -24.62 -7.26 -16.74
N PHE A 184 -24.89 -6.00 -17.10
CA PHE A 184 -26.16 -5.34 -16.77
C PHE A 184 -27.34 -5.88 -17.58
N ASP A 185 -27.10 -6.31 -18.82
CA ASP A 185 -28.07 -6.90 -19.75
C ASP A 185 -27.90 -8.42 -19.94
N ILE A 186 -27.19 -9.09 -19.02
CA ILE A 186 -26.74 -10.48 -19.18
C ILE A 186 -27.87 -11.49 -19.51
N TYR A 187 -29.11 -11.22 -19.10
CA TYR A 187 -30.26 -12.08 -19.37
C TYR A 187 -30.84 -11.95 -20.78
N THR A 188 -30.57 -10.85 -21.50
CA THR A 188 -30.90 -10.70 -22.93
C THR A 188 -29.78 -11.17 -23.85
N GLN A 189 -28.55 -11.24 -23.35
CA GLN A 189 -27.41 -11.77 -24.11
C GLN A 189 -27.60 -13.25 -24.47
N PRO A 190 -27.28 -13.70 -25.69
CA PRO A 190 -27.39 -15.10 -26.08
C PRO A 190 -26.63 -16.03 -25.13
N ASN A 191 -27.23 -17.17 -24.75
CA ASN A 191 -26.69 -18.10 -23.75
C ASN A 191 -25.31 -18.72 -24.11
N ALA A 192 -24.92 -18.72 -25.39
CA ALA A 192 -23.57 -19.10 -25.84
C ALA A 192 -22.47 -18.05 -25.52
N ASN A 193 -22.83 -16.81 -25.13
CA ASN A 193 -21.87 -15.76 -24.80
C ASN A 193 -21.22 -15.92 -23.42
N VAL A 194 -21.71 -16.82 -22.56
CA VAL A 194 -21.26 -16.98 -21.16
C VAL A 194 -19.73 -17.08 -21.05
N VAL A 195 -19.09 -17.89 -21.88
CA VAL A 195 -17.61 -18.04 -21.96
C VAL A 195 -16.89 -16.71 -22.21
N ILE A 196 -17.48 -15.84 -23.04
CA ILE A 196 -16.91 -14.53 -23.40
C ILE A 196 -17.05 -13.57 -22.21
N ILE A 197 -18.20 -13.59 -21.54
CA ILE A 197 -18.49 -12.75 -20.37
C ILE A 197 -17.60 -13.17 -19.19
N GLU A 198 -17.38 -14.46 -19.00
CA GLU A 198 -16.44 -15.04 -18.03
C GLU A 198 -15.00 -14.57 -18.29
N GLY A 199 -14.48 -14.73 -19.52
CA GLY A 199 -13.13 -14.24 -19.87
C GLY A 199 -12.97 -12.71 -19.79
N ILE A 200 -14.05 -11.93 -19.98
CA ILE A 200 -14.05 -10.48 -19.71
C ILE A 200 -13.92 -10.21 -18.20
N LEU A 201 -14.67 -10.95 -17.37
CA LEU A 201 -14.61 -10.83 -15.91
C LEU A 201 -13.25 -11.26 -15.34
N GLU A 202 -12.65 -12.33 -15.85
CA GLU A 202 -11.29 -12.76 -15.50
C GLU A 202 -10.27 -11.64 -15.76
N ASN A 203 -10.30 -11.03 -16.94
CA ASN A 203 -9.42 -9.92 -17.29
C ASN A 203 -9.64 -8.70 -16.36
N LEU A 204 -10.89 -8.33 -16.08
CA LEU A 204 -11.20 -7.27 -15.11
C LEU A 204 -10.68 -7.60 -13.70
N THR A 205 -10.75 -8.87 -13.29
CA THR A 205 -10.26 -9.37 -12.00
C THR A 205 -8.73 -9.34 -11.92
N ILE A 206 -8.02 -9.71 -12.98
CA ILE A 206 -6.56 -9.59 -13.09
C ILE A 206 -6.11 -8.12 -12.96
N ASN A 207 -6.83 -7.19 -13.60
CA ASN A 207 -6.57 -5.76 -13.46
C ASN A 207 -6.81 -5.27 -12.02
N TYR A 208 -7.90 -5.71 -11.37
CA TYR A 208 -8.19 -5.39 -9.96
C TYR A 208 -7.09 -5.92 -9.01
N GLU A 209 -6.68 -7.20 -9.16
CA GLU A 209 -5.63 -7.80 -8.31
C GLU A 209 -4.26 -7.16 -8.54
N SER A 210 -3.92 -6.70 -9.76
CA SER A 210 -2.70 -5.93 -10.01
C SER A 210 -2.68 -4.58 -9.27
N ILE A 211 -3.83 -3.93 -9.09
CA ILE A 211 -3.96 -2.70 -8.30
C ILE A 211 -3.85 -3.01 -6.79
N LYS A 212 -4.47 -4.10 -6.35
CA LYS A 212 -4.37 -4.62 -4.98
C LYS A 212 -2.93 -4.93 -4.58
N GLU A 213 -2.18 -5.59 -5.45
CA GLU A 213 -0.76 -5.86 -5.26
C GLU A 213 0.07 -4.57 -5.25
N TYR A 214 -0.21 -3.64 -6.17
CA TYR A 214 0.44 -2.34 -6.20
C TYR A 214 0.26 -1.56 -4.89
N VAL A 215 -0.97 -1.47 -4.37
CA VAL A 215 -1.25 -0.83 -3.07
C VAL A 215 -0.51 -1.55 -1.96
N SER A 216 -0.64 -2.89 -1.86
CA SER A 216 0.03 -3.72 -0.84
C SER A 216 1.56 -3.54 -0.82
N ASN A 217 2.21 -3.51 -1.97
CA ASN A 217 3.66 -3.35 -2.08
C ASN A 217 4.14 -1.95 -1.68
N ASN A 218 3.41 -0.88 -2.04
CA ASN A 218 3.73 0.48 -1.56
C ASN A 218 3.48 0.61 -0.05
N VAL A 219 2.36 0.07 0.44
CA VAL A 219 1.98 0.04 1.86
C VAL A 219 3.06 -0.65 2.70
N LYS A 220 3.50 -1.84 2.28
CA LYS A 220 4.58 -2.61 2.90
C LYS A 220 5.91 -1.86 2.90
N THR A 221 6.26 -1.21 1.78
CA THR A 221 7.51 -0.45 1.62
C THR A 221 7.56 0.71 2.60
N ILE A 222 6.56 1.60 2.56
CA ILE A 222 6.50 2.77 3.44
C ILE A 222 6.46 2.35 4.92
N SER A 223 5.64 1.35 5.26
CA SER A 223 5.56 0.81 6.64
C SER A 223 6.91 0.35 7.19
N SER A 224 7.75 -0.28 6.37
CA SER A 224 9.07 -0.75 6.80
C SER A 224 10.00 0.40 7.23
N SER A 225 9.97 1.52 6.51
CA SER A 225 10.71 2.74 6.86
C SER A 225 10.12 3.44 8.09
N LEU A 226 8.79 3.48 8.22
CA LEU A 226 8.13 4.08 9.38
C LEU A 226 8.45 3.34 10.69
N GLU A 227 8.70 2.02 10.68
CA GLU A 227 9.15 1.30 11.87
C GLU A 227 10.58 1.66 12.30
N ILE A 228 11.46 2.07 11.37
CA ILE A 228 12.79 2.62 11.71
C ILE A 228 12.64 3.96 12.43
N ILE A 229 11.79 4.85 11.90
CA ILE A 229 11.48 6.15 12.51
C ILE A 229 10.84 5.96 13.90
N LYS A 230 9.85 5.06 14.04
CA LYS A 230 9.24 4.66 15.33
C LYS A 230 10.27 4.14 16.34
N LYS A 231 11.26 3.35 15.90
CA LYS A 231 12.33 2.82 16.76
C LYS A 231 13.26 3.92 17.26
N ASN A 232 13.59 4.89 16.42
CA ASN A 232 14.41 6.04 16.78
C ASN A 232 13.66 6.99 17.73
N LEU A 233 12.36 7.23 17.49
CA LEU A 233 11.50 7.98 18.41
C LEU A 233 11.39 7.29 19.78
N LYS A 234 11.20 5.97 19.85
CA LYS A 234 11.20 5.21 21.12
C LYS A 234 12.50 5.35 21.92
N PHE A 235 13.64 5.65 21.27
CA PHE A 235 14.88 6.03 21.96
C PHE A 235 14.80 7.46 22.51
N ILE A 236 14.34 8.42 21.69
CA ILE A 236 14.14 9.81 22.10
C ILE A 236 13.17 9.91 23.28
N ASP A 237 12.00 9.29 23.21
CA ASP A 237 10.98 9.26 24.27
C ASP A 237 11.58 8.84 25.62
N LYS A 238 12.48 7.85 25.60
CA LYS A 238 13.18 7.37 26.79
C LYS A 238 14.15 8.42 27.35
N ILE A 239 14.91 9.11 26.50
CA ILE A 239 15.78 10.22 26.92
C ILE A 239 14.93 11.37 27.48
N THR A 240 13.92 11.83 26.73
CA THR A 240 13.00 12.90 27.13
C THR A 240 12.29 12.58 28.44
N TYR A 241 11.87 11.34 28.68
CA TYR A 241 11.31 10.88 29.95
C TYR A 241 12.29 11.04 31.12
N TYR A 242 13.53 10.57 31.00
CA TYR A 242 14.52 10.71 32.07
C TYR A 242 14.84 12.19 32.33
N PHE A 243 15.16 12.97 31.30
CA PHE A 243 15.51 14.38 31.45
C PHE A 243 14.33 15.21 32.01
N SER A 244 13.09 14.94 31.59
CA SER A 244 11.89 15.57 32.17
C SER A 244 11.69 15.21 33.64
N THR A 245 11.83 13.93 34.00
CA THR A 245 11.67 13.43 35.38
C THR A 245 12.64 14.11 36.36
N TYR A 246 13.85 14.47 35.90
CA TYR A 246 14.90 15.04 36.73
C TYR A 246 15.20 16.53 36.45
N LYS A 247 14.41 17.22 35.61
CA LYS A 247 14.65 18.62 35.18
C LYS A 247 14.99 19.57 36.34
N LYS A 248 14.26 19.46 37.47
CA LYS A 248 14.43 20.27 38.69
C LYS A 248 15.77 20.09 39.44
N PHE A 249 16.57 19.10 39.04
CA PHE A 249 17.88 18.78 39.63
C PHE A 249 19.03 18.98 38.64
N LEU A 250 18.72 19.00 37.33
CA LEU A 250 19.68 19.18 36.25
C LEU A 250 19.94 20.64 35.92
N ASN A 251 18.91 21.49 36.06
CA ASN A 251 18.95 22.92 35.73
C ASN A 251 19.64 23.16 34.38
N LEU A 252 19.02 22.65 33.32
CA LEU A 252 19.52 22.72 31.96
C LEU A 252 19.54 24.19 31.47
N ALA A 253 20.60 24.61 30.79
CA ALA A 253 20.59 25.85 30.01
C ALA A 253 19.67 25.71 28.77
N GLU A 254 19.34 26.82 28.12
CA GLU A 254 18.37 26.84 27.00
C GLU A 254 18.82 26.06 25.75
N ASP A 255 20.14 26.01 25.55
CA ASP A 255 20.83 25.25 24.51
C ASP A 255 21.51 23.97 25.03
N GLU A 256 21.26 23.58 26.29
CA GLU A 256 21.79 22.35 26.87
C GLU A 256 20.98 21.13 26.39
N LYS A 257 21.49 20.48 25.34
CA LYS A 257 20.84 19.39 24.60
C LYS A 257 21.03 18.05 25.33
N PRO A 258 19.96 17.28 25.59
CA PRO A 258 20.03 15.98 26.25
C PRO A 258 20.61 14.93 25.30
N ILE A 259 21.66 14.22 25.73
CA ILE A 259 22.34 13.19 24.93
C ILE A 259 22.04 11.80 25.49
N TYR A 260 22.44 11.53 26.73
CA TYR A 260 22.23 10.19 27.29
C TYR A 260 21.95 10.20 28.78
N SER A 261 21.26 9.16 29.24
CA SER A 261 20.92 8.97 30.66
C SER A 261 20.93 7.48 31.00
N ILE A 262 21.65 7.10 32.05
CA ILE A 262 21.77 5.71 32.47
C ILE A 262 21.77 5.56 33.99
N HIS A 263 21.10 4.51 34.50
CA HIS A 263 21.22 4.12 35.89
C HIS A 263 22.66 3.72 36.22
N ALA A 264 23.25 4.39 37.20
CA ALA A 264 24.64 4.20 37.59
C ALA A 264 24.77 4.05 39.11
N LYS A 265 25.88 3.45 39.55
CA LYS A 265 26.24 3.34 40.96
C LYS A 265 27.61 3.96 41.19
N LEU A 266 27.70 4.99 42.03
CA LEU A 266 28.96 5.63 42.38
C LEU A 266 29.79 4.66 43.23
N ALA A 267 30.92 4.21 42.69
CA ALA A 267 31.86 3.33 43.37
C ALA A 267 32.87 4.13 44.20
N ASN A 268 33.33 5.26 43.66
CA ASN A 268 34.33 6.14 44.25
C ASN A 268 34.12 7.59 43.74
N GLY A 269 34.56 8.59 44.49
CA GLY A 269 34.36 9.99 44.14
C GLY A 269 35.15 10.95 45.03
N LEU A 270 35.13 12.24 44.66
CA LEU A 270 35.65 13.33 45.50
C LEU A 270 35.02 13.37 46.89
N ASN A 271 35.85 13.76 47.86
CA ASN A 271 35.62 13.66 49.31
C ASN A 271 35.41 12.22 49.81
N THR A 272 36.38 11.75 50.59
CA THR A 272 36.47 10.41 51.19
C THR A 272 35.39 10.09 52.24
N HIS A 273 34.41 10.97 52.45
CA HIS A 273 33.24 10.71 53.27
C HIS A 273 32.47 9.47 52.75
N ASP A 274 32.49 8.38 53.51
CA ASP A 274 31.84 7.10 53.16
C ASP A 274 30.32 7.21 52.88
N LYS A 275 29.69 8.31 53.34
CA LYS A 275 28.28 8.70 53.14
C LYS A 275 27.77 8.56 51.70
N TYR A 276 28.63 8.72 50.69
CA TYR A 276 28.25 8.65 49.27
C TYR A 276 28.77 7.42 48.51
N LYS A 277 29.67 6.62 49.12
CA LYS A 277 30.20 5.41 48.46
C LYS A 277 29.08 4.37 48.26
N LYS A 278 29.10 3.67 47.12
CA LYS A 278 28.12 2.64 46.72
C LYS A 278 26.70 3.17 46.47
N SER A 279 26.48 4.49 46.38
CA SER A 279 25.16 5.07 46.11
C SER A 279 24.64 4.74 44.71
N LYS A 280 23.32 4.58 44.56
CA LYS A 280 22.65 4.39 43.25
C LYS A 280 22.09 5.73 42.77
N GLY A 281 22.01 5.93 41.46
CA GLY A 281 21.46 7.13 40.85
C GLY A 281 21.28 7.01 39.34
N VAL A 282 21.26 8.15 38.65
CA VAL A 282 21.34 8.26 37.19
C VAL A 282 22.48 9.20 36.83
N LEU A 283 23.34 8.77 35.90
CA LEU A 283 24.31 9.59 35.20
C LEU A 283 23.62 10.16 33.95
N PHE A 284 23.68 11.48 33.78
CA PHE A 284 23.18 12.25 32.65
C PHE A 284 24.35 12.84 31.89
N ILE A 285 24.19 12.93 30.58
CA ILE A 285 25.15 13.43 29.61
C ILE A 285 24.39 14.41 28.71
N THR A 286 24.82 15.67 28.69
CA THR A 286 24.36 16.71 27.75
C THR A 286 25.52 17.13 26.85
N ASN A 287 25.29 18.02 25.88
CA ASN A 287 26.38 18.66 25.12
C ASN A 287 27.33 19.43 26.03
N PHE A 288 26.80 20.09 27.07
CA PHE A 288 27.61 20.91 27.98
C PHE A 288 28.15 20.14 29.20
N ASP A 289 27.37 19.22 29.80
CA ASP A 289 27.64 18.73 31.16
C ASP A 289 27.49 17.21 31.37
N LEU A 290 28.34 16.69 32.26
CA LEU A 290 28.17 15.39 32.91
C LEU A 290 27.59 15.61 34.32
N SER A 291 26.45 14.98 34.62
CA SER A 291 25.74 15.16 35.90
C SER A 291 25.34 13.82 36.53
N PHE A 292 25.54 13.64 37.84
CA PHE A 292 25.05 12.45 38.55
C PHE A 292 24.08 12.83 39.68
N ILE A 293 22.85 12.31 39.58
CA ILE A 293 21.80 12.49 40.59
C ILE A 293 21.66 11.19 41.38
N GLN A 294 22.02 11.24 42.66
CA GLN A 294 21.89 10.12 43.60
C GLN A 294 20.44 9.97 44.10
N PHE A 295 20.03 8.72 44.27
CA PHE A 295 18.86 8.32 45.05
C PHE A 295 19.27 8.01 46.50
N SER A 296 18.52 8.54 47.48
CA SER A 296 18.76 8.29 48.91
C SER A 296 17.47 8.08 49.69
N GLY A 297 17.56 7.36 50.82
CA GLY A 297 16.41 6.99 51.67
C GLY A 297 15.65 5.74 51.21
N ARG A 298 15.20 4.92 52.19
CA ARG A 298 14.40 3.70 51.92
C ARG A 298 12.91 4.00 51.72
N PHE A 299 12.33 4.90 52.53
CA PHE A 299 10.89 5.16 52.58
C PHE A 299 10.46 6.48 51.91
N LYS A 300 11.35 7.48 51.85
CA LYS A 300 11.16 8.71 51.06
C LYS A 300 12.40 8.88 50.20
N LYS A 301 12.25 8.70 48.87
CA LYS A 301 13.34 8.89 47.91
C LYS A 301 13.71 10.37 47.84
N LYS A 302 14.83 10.77 48.47
CA LYS A 302 15.45 12.08 48.29
C LYS A 302 16.45 11.99 47.15
N ASN A 303 16.27 12.80 46.13
CA ASN A 303 17.20 12.95 45.02
C ASN A 303 18.16 14.12 45.31
N GLN A 304 19.44 13.95 44.99
CA GLN A 304 20.45 14.99 45.16
C GLN A 304 21.48 14.92 44.04
N THR A 305 21.78 16.05 43.41
CA THR A 305 22.89 16.20 42.47
C THR A 305 24.22 16.12 43.25
N ILE A 306 25.07 15.16 42.89
CA ILE A 306 26.37 14.91 43.55
C ILE A 306 27.50 15.63 42.84
N PHE A 307 27.39 15.75 41.51
CA PHE A 307 28.17 16.69 40.69
C PHE A 307 27.40 17.04 39.41
N LYS A 308 27.69 18.23 38.87
CA LYS A 308 27.47 18.68 37.49
C LYS A 308 28.82 19.30 37.08
N ALA A 309 29.36 18.94 35.92
CA ALA A 309 30.73 19.23 35.49
C ALA A 309 30.83 19.27 33.97
N PRO A 310 31.41 20.32 33.36
CA PRO A 310 31.51 20.45 31.92
C PRO A 310 32.18 19.26 31.21
N VAL A 311 31.67 18.94 30.03
CA VAL A 311 32.19 17.90 29.12
C VAL A 311 33.56 18.29 28.56
N ASP A 312 33.86 19.59 28.47
CA ASP A 312 35.16 20.12 28.06
C ASP A 312 36.23 19.94 29.15
N ASP A 313 35.87 20.12 30.42
CA ASP A 313 36.74 19.91 31.59
C ASP A 313 37.22 18.44 31.73
N LEU A 314 36.64 17.49 30.99
CA LEU A 314 36.98 16.07 31.10
C LEU A 314 38.42 15.78 30.63
N ILE A 315 39.37 15.80 31.57
CA ILE A 315 40.78 15.46 31.36
C ILE A 315 40.93 14.00 30.91
N LYS A 316 40.18 13.08 31.52
CA LYS A 316 40.37 11.64 31.27
C LYS A 316 39.12 10.80 31.48
N ILE A 317 38.78 10.02 30.47
CA ILE A 317 37.77 8.95 30.52
C ILE A 317 38.44 7.61 30.17
N ARG A 318 38.11 6.54 30.92
CA ARG A 318 38.62 5.18 30.65
C ARG A 318 37.81 4.10 31.36
N ILE A 319 37.90 2.87 30.89
CA ILE A 319 37.36 1.69 31.56
C ILE A 319 38.41 1.16 32.57
N HIS A 320 37.98 0.85 33.79
CA HIS A 320 38.82 0.30 34.87
C HIS A 320 38.41 -1.12 35.24
N GLY A 321 39.40 -2.00 35.45
CA GLY A 321 39.19 -3.40 35.86
C GLY A 321 38.92 -4.35 34.69
N LYS A 322 39.41 -5.60 34.79
CA LYS A 322 39.17 -6.64 33.77
C LYS A 322 37.78 -7.28 33.91
N ILE A 323 37.47 -7.77 35.11
CA ILE A 323 36.23 -8.49 35.44
C ILE A 323 35.12 -7.49 35.84
N PHE A 324 35.30 -6.79 36.97
CA PHE A 324 34.37 -5.77 37.44
C PHE A 324 34.66 -4.42 36.78
N LYS A 325 34.32 -4.32 35.49
CA LYS A 325 34.50 -3.09 34.70
C LYS A 325 33.76 -1.92 35.35
N LYS A 326 34.46 -0.79 35.48
CA LYS A 326 33.94 0.52 35.92
C LYS A 326 34.22 1.58 34.87
N LEU A 327 33.39 2.60 34.79
CA LEU A 327 33.69 3.84 34.07
C LEU A 327 34.43 4.80 35.02
N TYR A 328 35.64 5.22 34.66
CA TYR A 328 36.44 6.21 35.38
C TYR A 328 36.39 7.54 34.63
N ILE A 329 36.14 8.62 35.36
CA ILE A 329 35.96 9.99 34.86
C ILE A 329 36.81 10.94 35.73
N GLU A 330 37.55 11.85 35.11
CA GLU A 330 38.51 12.75 35.78
C GLU A 330 38.50 14.15 35.14
N PHE A 331 38.29 15.16 35.99
CA PHE A 331 38.25 16.61 35.73
C PHE A 331 39.35 17.32 36.56
N PRO A 332 39.62 18.64 36.38
CA PRO A 332 40.67 19.33 37.13
C PRO A 332 40.42 19.35 38.65
N TYR A 333 39.15 19.52 39.04
CA TYR A 333 38.70 19.46 40.43
C TYR A 333 38.55 18.03 40.95
N GLY A 334 38.67 16.99 40.11
CA GLY A 334 38.94 15.61 40.54
C GLY A 334 38.11 14.51 39.87
N ARG A 335 37.90 13.40 40.61
CA ARG A 335 37.74 12.05 40.05
C ARG A 335 36.50 11.31 40.53
N TYR A 336 35.90 10.51 39.65
CA TYR A 336 34.73 9.67 39.92
C TYR A 336 34.84 8.29 39.26
N GLU A 337 34.26 7.27 39.89
CA GLU A 337 34.13 5.91 39.35
C GLU A 337 32.68 5.44 39.39
N PHE A 338 32.16 4.91 38.29
CA PHE A 338 30.80 4.36 38.18
C PHE A 338 30.81 2.88 37.83
N THR A 339 30.05 2.10 38.59
CA THR A 339 29.57 0.78 38.14
C THR A 339 28.27 1.00 37.36
N LEU A 340 28.25 0.52 36.12
CA LEU A 340 27.12 0.59 35.19
C LEU A 340 26.54 -0.81 34.93
N PRO A 341 25.34 -0.93 34.33
CA PRO A 341 24.79 -2.21 33.89
C PRO A 341 25.74 -2.97 32.94
N PRO A 342 25.67 -4.32 32.88
CA PRO A 342 26.42 -5.10 31.91
C PRO A 342 26.25 -4.58 30.47
N ASN A 343 27.31 -4.68 29.67
CA ASN A 343 27.35 -4.31 28.25
C ASN A 343 27.02 -2.83 27.92
N SER A 344 26.86 -1.97 28.94
CA SER A 344 26.54 -0.54 28.74
C SER A 344 27.76 0.40 28.82
N ILE A 345 28.86 -0.02 29.45
CA ILE A 345 30.02 0.85 29.73
C ILE A 345 30.62 1.44 28.44
N ASN A 346 30.80 0.62 27.40
CA ASN A 346 31.29 1.09 26.10
C ASN A 346 30.34 2.16 25.53
N LYS A 347 29.04 1.86 25.43
CA LYS A 347 28.04 2.81 24.91
C LYS A 347 28.03 4.14 25.66
N VAL A 348 28.23 4.12 26.97
CA VAL A 348 28.32 5.34 27.79
C VAL A 348 29.63 6.11 27.52
N LEU A 349 30.75 5.42 27.29
CA LEU A 349 31.98 6.03 26.81
C LEU A 349 31.75 6.72 25.44
N ASP A 350 31.12 6.00 24.52
CA ASP A 350 30.80 6.48 23.16
C ASP A 350 29.90 7.74 23.21
N TYR A 351 28.87 7.76 24.07
CA TYR A 351 28.01 8.95 24.27
C TYR A 351 28.72 10.13 24.94
N ILE A 352 29.72 9.91 25.80
CA ILE A 352 30.52 11.00 26.40
C ILE A 352 31.53 11.55 25.38
N VAL A 353 32.04 10.73 24.46
CA VAL A 353 32.85 11.21 23.34
C VAL A 353 31.98 11.99 22.34
N LEU A 354 30.79 11.48 22.01
CA LEU A 354 29.83 12.19 21.16
C LEU A 354 29.43 13.56 21.74
N ALA A 355 29.31 13.68 23.06
CA ALA A 355 28.91 14.92 23.73
C ALA A 355 29.77 16.13 23.36
N ARG A 356 31.09 15.94 23.26
CA ARG A 356 32.07 16.99 22.91
C ARG A 356 31.85 17.60 21.54
N ASN A 357 31.38 16.79 20.60
CA ASN A 357 31.23 17.18 19.19
C ASN A 357 29.75 17.15 18.77
N PHE A 358 28.81 17.16 19.73
CA PHE A 358 27.39 16.93 19.45
C PHE A 358 26.83 17.98 18.47
N GLU A 359 27.27 19.23 18.58
CA GLU A 359 26.80 20.32 17.72
C GLU A 359 27.47 20.35 16.34
N GLU A 360 28.70 19.82 16.23
CA GLU A 360 29.36 19.62 14.94
C GLU A 360 28.77 18.44 14.16
N THR A 361 28.42 17.36 14.88
CA THR A 361 27.99 16.06 14.32
C THR A 361 26.50 15.94 14.10
N ILE A 362 25.67 16.59 14.93
CA ILE A 362 24.20 16.53 14.84
C ILE A 362 23.68 17.94 14.56
N LYS A 363 23.64 18.25 13.26
CA LYS A 363 23.02 19.46 12.72
C LYS A 363 21.53 19.19 12.52
N PHE A 364 20.70 20.08 13.03
CA PHE A 364 19.25 20.02 12.83
C PHE A 364 18.90 20.67 11.49
N ASP A 365 18.09 19.98 10.68
CA ASP A 365 17.64 20.48 9.38
C ASP A 365 16.33 21.26 9.55
N GLU A 366 16.45 22.56 9.84
CA GLU A 366 15.31 23.47 10.03
C GLU A 366 14.47 23.60 8.74
N GLU A 367 15.09 23.47 7.57
CA GLU A 367 14.40 23.60 6.29
C GLU A 367 13.55 22.34 5.99
N ALA A 368 14.08 21.14 6.24
CA ALA A 368 13.30 19.90 6.18
C ALA A 368 12.23 19.84 7.26
N ALA A 369 12.50 20.34 8.48
CA ALA A 369 11.51 20.43 9.55
C ALA A 369 10.32 21.33 9.16
N GLN A 370 10.59 22.52 8.63
CA GLN A 370 9.53 23.42 8.15
C GLN A 370 8.77 22.80 6.98
N LYS A 371 9.46 22.29 5.95
CA LYS A 371 8.83 21.63 4.79
C LYS A 371 7.98 20.43 5.20
N LEU A 372 8.33 19.71 6.26
CA LEU A 372 7.57 18.59 6.81
C LEU A 372 6.32 19.05 7.57
N ASP A 373 6.39 20.17 8.30
CA ASP A 373 5.24 20.80 8.97
C ASP A 373 4.23 21.35 7.96
N ASP A 374 4.71 22.04 6.92
CA ASP A 374 3.90 22.62 5.84
C ASP A 374 3.33 21.54 4.88
N PHE A 375 3.86 20.32 4.88
CA PHE A 375 3.41 19.26 3.98
C PHE A 375 1.99 18.77 4.33
N TYR A 376 1.08 18.79 3.36
CA TYR A 376 -0.26 18.22 3.51
C TYR A 376 -0.61 17.34 2.32
N ILE A 377 -1.12 16.14 2.61
CA ILE A 377 -1.69 15.21 1.65
C ILE A 377 -3.15 14.96 2.07
N ASP A 378 -4.05 15.06 1.11
CA ASP A 378 -5.43 14.60 1.23
C ASP A 378 -5.66 13.36 0.34
N LEU A 379 -6.61 12.52 0.75
CA LEU A 379 -7.16 11.39 0.00
C LEU A 379 -8.66 11.58 -0.32
N ASN A 380 -9.31 12.65 0.18
CA ASN A 380 -10.72 12.93 -0.04
C ASN A 380 -11.08 12.99 -1.53
N GLU A 381 -10.25 13.61 -2.39
CA GLU A 381 -10.50 13.69 -3.84
C GLU A 381 -10.63 12.30 -4.48
N ILE A 382 -9.72 11.38 -4.15
CA ILE A 382 -9.70 10.02 -4.69
C ILE A 382 -10.79 9.15 -4.06
N THR A 383 -11.08 9.37 -2.77
CA THR A 383 -12.17 8.70 -2.04
C THR A 383 -13.52 9.10 -2.63
N ALA A 384 -13.74 10.39 -2.90
CA ALA A 384 -14.92 10.91 -3.58
C ALA A 384 -15.02 10.34 -4.99
N PHE A 385 -13.95 10.41 -5.79
CA PHE A 385 -13.93 9.82 -7.14
C PHE A 385 -14.30 8.33 -7.16
N VAL A 386 -13.79 7.54 -6.21
CA VAL A 386 -14.13 6.12 -6.07
C VAL A 386 -15.59 5.92 -5.70
N GLU A 387 -16.10 6.59 -4.65
CA GLU A 387 -17.49 6.41 -4.21
C GLU A 387 -18.50 6.98 -5.21
N GLU A 388 -18.26 8.15 -5.81
CA GLU A 388 -19.10 8.71 -6.88
C GLU A 388 -19.16 7.78 -8.09
N THR A 389 -18.03 7.22 -8.51
CA THR A 389 -18.00 6.27 -9.63
C THR A 389 -18.73 4.97 -9.30
N ILE A 390 -18.54 4.41 -8.09
CA ILE A 390 -19.30 3.24 -7.64
C ILE A 390 -20.81 3.53 -7.60
N ASN A 391 -21.22 4.66 -7.01
CA ASN A 391 -22.62 5.09 -6.95
C ASN A 391 -23.21 5.32 -8.34
N SER A 392 -22.42 5.78 -9.32
CA SER A 392 -22.82 5.89 -10.72
C SER A 392 -23.11 4.52 -11.34
N PHE A 393 -22.25 3.51 -11.15
CA PHE A 393 -22.51 2.14 -11.62
C PHE A 393 -23.79 1.53 -11.02
N PHE A 394 -24.01 1.67 -9.71
CA PHE A 394 -25.24 1.15 -9.08
C PHE A 394 -26.49 1.93 -9.51
N SER A 395 -26.39 3.25 -9.67
CA SER A 395 -27.49 4.09 -10.21
C SER A 395 -27.87 3.68 -11.63
N LEU A 396 -26.88 3.42 -12.50
CA LEU A 396 -27.11 2.89 -13.84
C LEU A 396 -27.81 1.54 -13.78
N LYS A 397 -27.36 0.59 -12.94
CA LYS A 397 -28.01 -0.73 -12.82
C LYS A 397 -29.46 -0.63 -12.35
N CYS A 398 -29.78 0.29 -11.43
CA CYS A 398 -31.17 0.58 -11.08
C CYS A 398 -32.00 1.10 -12.27
N GLN A 399 -31.42 1.92 -13.15
CA GLN A 399 -32.10 2.37 -14.38
C GLN A 399 -32.36 1.21 -15.36
N TYR A 400 -31.37 0.33 -15.59
CA TYR A 400 -31.55 -0.88 -16.41
C TYR A 400 -32.70 -1.76 -15.88
N ASN A 401 -32.66 -2.12 -14.60
CA ASN A 401 -33.72 -2.93 -13.98
C ASN A 401 -35.11 -2.27 -14.10
N THR A 402 -35.19 -0.94 -14.00
CA THR A 402 -36.44 -0.17 -14.20
C THR A 402 -36.92 -0.21 -15.65
N GLN A 403 -36.02 -0.23 -16.65
CA GLN A 403 -36.39 -0.35 -18.06
C GLN A 403 -36.95 -1.74 -18.38
N TYR A 404 -36.32 -2.81 -17.87
CA TYR A 404 -36.83 -4.18 -18.02
C TYR A 404 -38.26 -4.34 -17.49
N GLN A 405 -38.54 -3.88 -16.28
CA GLN A 405 -39.89 -3.93 -15.70
C GLN A 405 -40.93 -3.17 -16.55
N LYS A 406 -40.57 -2.04 -17.17
CA LYS A 406 -41.48 -1.31 -18.07
C LYS A 406 -41.78 -2.09 -19.35
N ILE A 407 -40.78 -2.75 -19.93
CA ILE A 407 -40.90 -3.57 -21.14
C ILE A 407 -41.77 -4.81 -20.89
N GLU A 408 -41.64 -5.45 -19.72
CA GLU A 408 -42.48 -6.60 -19.36
C GLU A 408 -43.93 -6.20 -19.11
N ASN A 409 -44.18 -5.14 -18.34
CA ASN A 409 -45.52 -4.64 -18.07
C ASN A 409 -46.27 -4.24 -19.36
N GLN A 410 -45.59 -3.60 -20.32
CA GLN A 410 -46.19 -3.28 -21.62
C GLN A 410 -46.55 -4.52 -22.46
N LYS A 411 -45.78 -5.61 -22.36
CA LYS A 411 -46.06 -6.89 -23.02
C LYS A 411 -47.17 -7.69 -22.32
N GLY A 412 -47.49 -7.39 -21.06
CA GLY A 412 -48.59 -8.01 -20.31
C GLY A 412 -49.97 -7.43 -20.65
N THR A 413 -50.06 -6.17 -21.06
CA THR A 413 -51.33 -5.45 -21.26
C THR A 413 -51.97 -5.59 -22.65
N SER A 414 -51.33 -6.27 -23.62
CA SER A 414 -51.83 -6.34 -25.00
C SER A 414 -52.83 -7.47 -25.29
N TYR A 415 -53.35 -8.15 -24.26
CA TYR A 415 -54.41 -9.16 -24.38
C TYR A 415 -55.71 -8.70 -23.70
N SER A 416 -56.37 -7.73 -24.31
CA SER A 416 -57.80 -7.49 -24.07
C SER A 416 -58.62 -8.39 -25.00
N PRO A 417 -59.38 -9.37 -24.49
CA PRO A 417 -60.24 -10.20 -25.33
C PRO A 417 -61.48 -9.41 -25.76
N ASN A 418 -61.63 -9.17 -27.06
CA ASN A 418 -62.83 -8.55 -27.63
C ASN A 418 -64.05 -9.47 -27.46
N THR A 419 -64.82 -9.28 -26.38
CA THR A 419 -66.18 -9.81 -26.25
C THR A 419 -67.19 -8.86 -26.94
N PRO A 420 -68.14 -9.36 -27.75
CA PRO A 420 -69.13 -8.51 -28.39
C PRO A 420 -70.13 -7.90 -27.40
N ASN A 421 -70.70 -6.74 -27.79
CA ASN A 421 -71.73 -6.00 -27.07
C ASN A 421 -72.81 -6.85 -26.39
N HIS A 422 -73.10 -6.53 -25.13
CA HIS A 422 -74.49 -6.38 -24.68
C HIS A 422 -74.61 -5.10 -23.85
N GLN A 423 -75.45 -4.17 -24.29
CA GLN A 423 -75.82 -2.96 -23.56
C GLN A 423 -76.95 -3.27 -22.58
N LEU A 424 -76.89 -2.78 -21.33
CA LEU A 424 -78.11 -2.49 -20.54
C LEU A 424 -77.83 -1.57 -19.32
N TYR A 425 -78.14 -0.28 -19.51
CA TYR A 425 -78.55 0.75 -18.53
C TYR A 425 -77.66 1.14 -17.32
N ASP A 426 -77.60 2.47 -17.12
CA ASP A 426 -77.03 3.15 -15.95
C ASP A 426 -77.86 2.99 -14.66
N LEU A 427 -77.20 3.11 -13.50
CA LEU A 427 -77.72 3.69 -12.25
C LEU A 427 -76.53 4.05 -11.33
N PRO A 428 -76.62 5.12 -10.49
CA PRO A 428 -75.47 5.66 -9.76
C PRO A 428 -75.18 4.94 -8.42
N PRO A 429 -73.95 5.04 -7.88
CA PRO A 429 -73.55 4.31 -6.68
C PRO A 429 -74.20 4.87 -5.40
N GLN A 430 -74.95 4.02 -4.70
CA GLN A 430 -75.41 4.29 -3.34
C GLN A 430 -74.39 3.81 -2.30
N LEU A 431 -74.18 4.63 -1.27
CA LEU A 431 -73.47 4.24 -0.05
C LEU A 431 -74.35 3.29 0.76
N HIS A 432 -73.81 2.13 1.18
CA HIS A 432 -74.19 1.55 2.47
C HIS A 432 -73.11 0.66 3.09
N ASN A 433 -73.01 0.74 4.43
CA ASN A 433 -72.24 -0.17 5.26
C ASN A 433 -73.06 -1.44 5.56
N ASN A 434 -72.40 -2.53 5.94
CA ASN A 434 -72.86 -3.40 7.04
C ASN A 434 -71.72 -4.31 7.56
N PRO A 435 -71.84 -4.94 8.75
CA PRO A 435 -70.69 -5.17 9.63
C PRO A 435 -70.55 -6.64 10.08
N TYR A 436 -70.25 -6.85 11.36
CA TYR A 436 -69.84 -8.09 12.07
C TYR A 436 -68.36 -8.45 11.82
N GLN A 437 -67.45 -8.12 12.73
CA GLN A 437 -67.26 -8.66 14.10
C GLN A 437 -66.74 -10.11 14.14
N ASN A 438 -65.50 -10.26 14.60
CA ASN A 438 -65.29 -10.87 15.92
C ASN A 438 -64.06 -10.27 16.59
N SER A 439 -63.98 -10.35 17.92
CA SER A 439 -63.03 -9.62 18.75
C SER A 439 -62.31 -10.52 19.75
N PHE A 440 -61.15 -10.09 20.23
CA PHE A 440 -60.69 -10.33 21.61
C PHE A 440 -59.78 -9.18 22.09
N ASN A 441 -59.64 -9.04 23.41
CA ASN A 441 -59.10 -7.88 24.13
C ASN A 441 -57.54 -7.98 24.32
N MET A 442 -56.79 -7.04 24.93
CA MET A 442 -57.14 -6.09 26.02
C MET A 442 -56.08 -4.97 26.26
N SER A 443 -56.51 -3.85 26.88
CA SER A 443 -55.75 -2.89 27.75
C SER A 443 -54.53 -2.11 27.17
N SER A 444 -54.53 -0.77 27.06
CA SER A 444 -54.39 0.29 28.11
C SER A 444 -52.99 0.35 28.78
N TYR A 445 -52.32 1.49 29.04
CA TYR A 445 -52.62 2.94 29.06
C TYR A 445 -51.66 3.73 28.11
N GLY A 446 -51.66 5.06 27.92
CA GLY A 446 -52.40 6.19 28.51
C GLY A 446 -52.03 7.54 27.83
N SER A 447 -52.70 8.64 28.20
CA SER A 447 -52.59 9.96 27.55
C SER A 447 -51.47 10.85 28.12
N ASN A 448 -50.86 11.75 27.30
CA ASN A 448 -50.93 13.22 27.49
C ASN A 448 -50.09 14.08 26.50
N LYS A 449 -50.73 15.14 25.99
CA LYS A 449 -50.18 16.46 25.62
C LYS A 449 -50.67 17.48 26.70
N PRO A 450 -50.46 18.83 26.68
CA PRO A 450 -49.89 19.73 25.66
C PRO A 450 -48.97 20.85 26.25
N LEU A 451 -48.92 22.02 25.58
CA LEU A 451 -48.34 23.33 25.96
C LEU A 451 -46.83 23.49 25.69
N THR A 452 -46.33 24.28 24.72
CA THR A 452 -46.51 25.70 24.27
C THR A 452 -45.71 26.74 25.06
N TYR A 453 -44.81 27.44 24.37
CA TYR A 453 -44.53 28.86 24.60
C TYR A 453 -44.07 29.56 23.31
N SER A 454 -44.29 30.86 23.20
CA SER A 454 -44.09 31.67 21.99
C SER A 454 -43.08 32.81 22.23
N ARG A 455 -42.47 33.34 21.16
CA ARG A 455 -42.02 34.74 21.11
C ARG A 455 -41.96 35.28 19.68
N GLU A 456 -41.94 36.61 19.58
CA GLU A 456 -42.44 37.35 18.42
C GLU A 456 -41.36 38.00 17.54
N TYR A 457 -41.76 38.40 16.33
CA TYR A 457 -41.05 39.33 15.45
C TYR A 457 -41.24 40.81 15.90
N PRO A 458 -40.43 41.74 15.37
CA PRO A 458 -40.91 42.53 14.22
C PRO A 458 -39.96 42.41 13.01
N SER A 459 -40.38 42.34 11.74
CA SER A 459 -41.48 42.97 10.97
C SER A 459 -41.06 44.27 10.26
N ASN A 460 -40.70 44.14 8.97
CA ASN A 460 -41.04 45.01 7.82
C ASN A 460 -40.56 44.26 6.56
N ALA A 461 -41.37 43.88 5.55
CA ALA A 461 -42.38 44.59 4.77
C ALA A 461 -41.75 45.56 3.72
N ALA A 462 -42.12 45.53 2.42
CA ALA A 462 -42.97 44.58 1.69
C ALA A 462 -42.78 44.70 0.14
N MET A 463 -43.48 43.81 -0.58
CA MET A 463 -43.80 43.82 -2.02
C MET A 463 -42.71 43.40 -3.02
N PHE A 464 -43.02 42.94 -4.24
CA PHE A 464 -44.08 42.11 -4.87
C PHE A 464 -43.91 42.32 -6.40
N GLN A 465 -44.37 41.35 -7.20
CA GLN A 465 -44.70 41.44 -8.64
C GLN A 465 -43.61 41.24 -9.73
N GLN A 466 -43.86 40.15 -10.48
CA GLN A 466 -43.98 40.06 -11.95
C GLN A 466 -42.72 39.95 -12.83
N THR A 467 -42.72 38.84 -13.58
CA THR A 467 -42.05 38.68 -14.87
C THR A 467 -42.76 39.50 -15.96
N PRO A 468 -42.04 39.87 -17.03
CA PRO A 468 -42.53 39.40 -18.33
C PRO A 468 -41.45 38.89 -19.30
N ARG A 469 -41.94 38.16 -20.30
CA ARG A 469 -41.34 37.80 -21.61
C ARG A 469 -42.49 37.92 -22.62
N PRO A 470 -42.22 37.96 -23.94
CA PRO A 470 -41.06 38.50 -24.66
C PRO A 470 -41.53 39.54 -25.71
N GLU A 471 -40.63 40.11 -26.52
CA GLU A 471 -41.06 40.68 -27.81
C GLU A 471 -39.96 40.57 -28.89
N ASN A 472 -40.37 40.62 -30.16
CA ASN A 472 -39.52 40.36 -31.32
C ASN A 472 -38.96 41.67 -31.90
N LEU A 473 -37.81 41.58 -32.57
CA LEU A 473 -37.47 42.51 -33.65
C LEU A 473 -36.56 41.84 -34.68
N GLU A 474 -36.86 42.06 -35.95
CA GLU A 474 -36.20 41.41 -37.09
C GLU A 474 -35.11 42.28 -37.74
N ASN A 475 -34.41 41.68 -38.71
CA ASN A 475 -33.88 42.32 -39.92
C ASN A 475 -32.89 43.51 -39.78
N TYR A 476 -31.61 43.20 -40.01
CA TYR A 476 -30.82 43.91 -41.04
C TYR A 476 -29.94 42.90 -41.81
N ASN A 477 -29.51 43.25 -43.03
CA ASN A 477 -29.23 42.28 -44.10
C ASN A 477 -28.15 42.76 -45.11
N ILE A 478 -27.64 41.86 -45.97
CA ILE A 478 -26.73 42.09 -47.14
C ILE A 478 -25.27 42.48 -46.71
N TYR A 479 -24.14 41.99 -47.25
CA TYR A 479 -23.69 41.39 -48.54
C TYR A 479 -23.00 40.01 -48.34
N ARG A 480 -23.12 39.00 -49.23
CA ARG A 480 -22.40 38.77 -50.53
C ARG A 480 -20.86 38.88 -50.42
N ASN A 481 -20.01 37.98 -50.95
CA ASN A 481 -20.16 36.76 -51.79
C ASN A 481 -18.87 35.87 -51.58
N GLU A 482 -18.55 34.70 -52.16
CA GLU A 482 -19.02 33.87 -53.30
C GLU A 482 -18.44 32.41 -53.21
N ASN A 483 -18.67 31.58 -54.23
CA ASN A 483 -17.93 30.36 -54.67
C ASN A 483 -17.79 29.17 -53.66
N ARG A 484 -18.57 28.07 -53.84
CA ARG A 484 -18.30 26.86 -54.65
C ARG A 484 -17.23 25.92 -54.01
N GLU A 485 -17.39 24.59 -53.85
CA GLU A 485 -18.31 23.61 -54.46
C GLU A 485 -19.13 22.74 -53.44
N PRO A 486 -19.32 21.40 -53.55
CA PRO A 486 -20.67 20.82 -53.60
C PRO A 486 -21.13 20.07 -52.32
N PRO A 487 -22.45 19.81 -52.15
CA PRO A 487 -22.99 19.06 -51.02
C PRO A 487 -22.81 17.55 -51.20
N TYR A 488 -22.39 16.85 -50.14
CA TYR A 488 -22.44 15.39 -50.05
C TYR A 488 -23.29 14.91 -48.87
N ASN A 489 -24.09 13.88 -49.11
CA ASN A 489 -25.02 13.30 -48.14
C ASN A 489 -24.29 12.64 -46.96
N THR A 490 -24.78 12.85 -45.73
CA THR A 490 -24.38 12.08 -44.54
C THR A 490 -25.59 11.44 -43.87
N GLN A 491 -26.10 10.36 -44.46
CA GLN A 491 -27.03 9.41 -43.84
C GLN A 491 -26.46 7.99 -44.01
N TYR A 492 -26.15 7.32 -42.89
CA TYR A 492 -25.67 5.93 -42.78
C TYR A 492 -24.36 5.62 -43.55
N GLU A 493 -23.37 4.91 -43.02
CA GLU A 493 -23.45 3.68 -42.22
C GLU A 493 -22.30 3.52 -41.23
N ASN A 494 -22.59 2.96 -40.05
CA ASN A 494 -21.58 2.32 -39.21
C ASN A 494 -21.24 0.92 -39.77
N ARG A 495 -20.15 0.79 -40.54
CA ARG A 495 -19.57 -0.51 -40.89
C ARG A 495 -18.22 -0.73 -40.21
N PHE A 496 -18.23 -1.49 -39.12
CA PHE A 496 -17.00 -2.07 -38.58
C PHE A 496 -16.39 -3.03 -39.62
N ILE A 497 -15.11 -2.83 -39.95
CA ILE A 497 -14.35 -3.80 -40.74
C ILE A 497 -13.75 -4.83 -39.76
N PRO A 498 -14.11 -6.13 -39.84
CA PRO A 498 -13.53 -7.14 -38.98
C PRO A 498 -12.06 -7.40 -39.36
N GLN A 499 -11.14 -7.24 -38.40
CA GLN A 499 -9.74 -7.63 -38.59
C GLN A 499 -9.61 -9.16 -38.44
N THR A 500 -8.88 -9.79 -39.36
CA THR A 500 -8.75 -11.25 -39.45
C THR A 500 -7.72 -11.82 -38.46
N LEU A 501 -8.08 -12.92 -37.80
CA LEU A 501 -7.42 -13.55 -36.64
C LEU A 501 -6.00 -14.14 -36.83
N PHE A 502 -5.23 -13.73 -37.84
CA PHE A 502 -4.01 -14.45 -38.27
C PHE A 502 -2.71 -13.60 -38.36
N ASN A 503 -2.48 -12.63 -37.45
CA ASN A 503 -1.10 -12.23 -37.13
C ASN A 503 -0.95 -11.50 -35.76
N PRO A 504 -0.33 -12.12 -34.73
CA PRO A 504 -0.16 -11.50 -33.40
C PRO A 504 1.09 -10.61 -33.24
N GLN A 505 1.94 -10.43 -34.27
CA GLN A 505 3.23 -9.72 -34.14
C GLN A 505 3.36 -8.44 -34.99
N ARG A 506 2.27 -7.89 -35.53
CA ARG A 506 2.32 -6.63 -36.30
C ARG A 506 2.26 -5.40 -35.40
N ILE A 507 3.38 -5.03 -34.78
CA ILE A 507 3.55 -3.72 -34.16
C ILE A 507 3.37 -2.64 -35.23
N GLN A 508 2.28 -1.88 -35.16
CA GLN A 508 2.11 -0.65 -35.93
C GLN A 508 2.50 0.54 -35.07
N ASN A 509 3.53 1.27 -35.50
CA ASN A 509 3.92 2.53 -34.88
C ASN A 509 2.80 3.55 -35.08
N TYR A 510 2.09 3.91 -34.01
CA TYR A 510 1.21 5.08 -34.02
C TYR A 510 2.06 6.34 -33.85
N GLU A 511 2.23 7.11 -34.94
CA GLU A 511 2.74 8.47 -34.81
C GLU A 511 1.68 9.32 -34.08
N SER A 512 2.11 10.03 -33.03
CA SER A 512 1.22 10.90 -32.28
C SER A 512 0.84 12.12 -33.12
N LEU A 513 -0.45 12.27 -33.41
CA LEU A 513 -1.02 13.42 -34.12
C LEU A 513 -0.80 14.70 -33.29
N ARG A 514 0.22 15.47 -33.67
CA ARG A 514 0.48 16.80 -33.11
C ARG A 514 -0.61 17.77 -33.51
N TYR A 515 -1.48 18.14 -32.58
CA TYR A 515 -2.26 19.37 -32.70
C TYR A 515 -1.32 20.58 -32.55
N PRO A 516 -1.53 21.66 -33.33
CA PRO A 516 -0.72 22.87 -33.22
C PRO A 516 -1.01 23.60 -31.91
N SER A 517 0.02 23.93 -31.16
CA SER A 517 -0.09 24.64 -29.88
C SER A 517 -0.44 26.13 -30.07
N SER A 518 -1.39 26.61 -29.27
CA SER A 518 -1.66 28.04 -29.10
C SER A 518 -0.42 28.75 -28.49
N PRO A 519 -0.02 29.95 -28.95
CA PRO A 519 1.33 30.48 -28.74
C PRO A 519 1.57 31.16 -27.37
N TYR A 520 0.86 30.78 -26.30
CA TYR A 520 1.12 31.25 -24.93
C TYR A 520 0.89 30.16 -23.87
N ASN A 521 1.97 29.52 -23.43
CA ASN A 521 2.19 29.20 -22.02
C ASN A 521 3.66 28.82 -21.74
N ALA A 522 4.06 28.88 -20.47
CA ALA A 522 5.46 28.87 -20.05
C ALA A 522 6.15 27.49 -20.08
N TYR A 523 7.49 27.55 -20.09
CA TYR A 523 8.39 26.40 -19.97
C TYR A 523 8.23 25.72 -18.60
N ASN A 524 7.86 24.44 -18.56
CA ASN A 524 7.70 23.69 -17.31
C ASN A 524 8.86 22.68 -17.12
N PRO A 525 9.77 22.88 -16.14
CA PRO A 525 10.93 22.00 -15.94
C PRO A 525 10.59 20.55 -15.52
N ASP A 526 9.45 20.37 -14.83
CA ASP A 526 9.07 19.18 -14.07
C ASP A 526 8.93 17.89 -14.93
N PHE A 527 8.82 18.04 -16.26
CA PHE A 527 8.62 16.92 -17.17
C PHE A 527 9.90 16.13 -17.48
N ASP A 528 11.07 16.76 -17.52
CA ASP A 528 12.32 16.06 -17.81
C ASP A 528 12.84 15.29 -16.58
N ASP A 529 12.74 15.87 -15.38
CA ASP A 529 13.10 15.19 -14.13
C ASP A 529 12.23 13.94 -13.88
N LYS A 530 10.92 14.02 -14.18
CA LYS A 530 10.02 12.86 -14.15
C LYS A 530 10.49 11.73 -15.07
N ASN A 531 10.97 12.05 -16.27
CA ASN A 531 11.50 11.06 -17.22
C ASN A 531 12.84 10.46 -16.76
N VAL A 532 13.71 11.23 -16.10
CA VAL A 532 14.96 10.73 -15.51
C VAL A 532 14.67 9.79 -14.33
N LEU A 533 13.72 10.14 -13.46
CA LEU A 533 13.33 9.34 -12.30
C LEU A 533 12.76 7.97 -12.73
N MET A 534 11.81 7.96 -13.68
CA MET A 534 11.25 6.73 -14.25
C MET A 534 12.34 5.80 -14.79
N LYS A 535 13.34 6.35 -15.47
CA LYS A 535 14.43 5.58 -16.08
C LYS A 535 15.40 4.98 -15.06
N LYS A 536 15.60 5.63 -13.90
CA LYS A 536 16.31 5.04 -12.75
C LYS A 536 15.50 3.89 -12.12
N LEU A 537 14.20 4.09 -11.92
CA LEU A 537 13.30 3.07 -11.34
C LEU A 537 13.18 1.80 -12.20
N GLU A 538 13.09 1.94 -13.53
CA GLU A 538 13.12 0.80 -14.47
C GLU A 538 14.43 0.00 -14.44
N GLN A 539 15.54 0.61 -14.00
CA GLN A 539 16.83 -0.07 -13.88
C GLN A 539 16.95 -0.78 -12.53
N ALA A 540 16.56 -0.14 -11.44
CA ALA A 540 16.53 -0.75 -10.09
C ALA A 540 15.66 -2.02 -10.06
N ASN A 541 14.47 -1.98 -10.67
CA ASN A 541 13.55 -3.12 -10.70
C ASN A 541 13.99 -4.30 -11.58
N LYS A 542 15.11 -4.19 -12.32
CA LYS A 542 15.65 -5.27 -13.17
C LYS A 542 16.77 -6.08 -12.51
N PHE A 543 17.26 -5.68 -11.33
CA PHE A 543 18.40 -6.32 -10.66
C PHE A 543 18.18 -6.49 -9.14
N SER A 544 17.30 -7.41 -8.75
CA SER A 544 17.33 -8.04 -7.43
C SER A 544 16.72 -9.43 -7.50
N PRO A 545 17.45 -10.46 -7.03
CA PRO A 545 17.05 -11.06 -5.76
C PRO A 545 18.24 -11.40 -4.84
N PHE A 546 18.08 -11.27 -3.52
CA PHE A 546 18.69 -12.17 -2.53
C PHE A 546 18.07 -12.01 -1.13
N GLU A 547 18.12 -13.10 -0.35
CA GLU A 547 17.63 -13.17 1.04
C GLU A 547 18.71 -12.77 2.08
N PRO A 548 18.34 -12.22 3.25
CA PRO A 548 19.29 -11.94 4.32
C PRO A 548 19.56 -13.18 5.20
N ARG A 549 20.79 -13.73 5.14
CA ARG A 549 21.29 -14.64 6.18
C ARG A 549 21.91 -13.88 7.35
N VAL A 550 21.64 -14.35 8.57
CA VAL A 550 22.23 -13.81 9.81
C VAL A 550 23.50 -14.58 10.14
N ASN A 551 24.58 -13.86 10.49
CA ASN A 551 25.76 -14.42 11.14
C ASN A 551 26.34 -13.44 12.18
N HIS A 552 26.81 -13.95 13.31
CA HIS A 552 27.49 -13.19 14.36
C HIS A 552 29.02 -13.45 14.30
N PRO A 553 29.87 -12.41 14.32
CA PRO A 553 31.30 -12.58 14.60
C PRO A 553 31.57 -12.61 16.11
N SER A 554 32.34 -13.60 16.55
CA SER A 554 33.09 -13.54 17.81
C SER A 554 34.38 -12.75 17.60
N TYR A 555 34.92 -12.13 18.65
CA TYR A 555 36.20 -11.42 18.61
C TYR A 555 37.12 -11.90 19.74
N ASP A 556 38.19 -12.61 19.36
CA ASP A 556 39.39 -12.69 20.17
C ASP A 556 40.25 -11.41 20.00
N TYR A 557 41.14 -11.17 20.96
CA TYR A 557 42.03 -10.02 21.01
C TYR A 557 43.48 -10.46 20.77
N ASP A 558 44.24 -9.67 20.02
CA ASP A 558 45.68 -9.58 20.22
C ASP A 558 46.18 -8.12 20.10
N VAL A 559 47.38 -7.83 20.60
CA VAL A 559 47.81 -6.48 21.02
C VAL A 559 49.11 -6.06 20.33
N GLY A 560 49.01 -5.18 19.33
CA GLY A 560 50.14 -4.69 18.52
C GLY A 560 50.29 -3.17 18.49
N SER A 561 51.27 -2.64 19.22
CA SER A 561 51.55 -1.19 19.37
C SER A 561 52.00 -0.46 18.09
N ARG A 562 51.33 0.63 17.68
CA ARG A 562 51.90 2.00 17.47
C ARG A 562 50.87 2.98 16.85
N PRO A 563 51.07 4.31 16.99
CA PRO A 563 50.08 5.30 16.54
C PRO A 563 50.27 5.70 15.07
N TYR A 564 49.18 5.76 14.32
CA TYR A 564 49.06 6.55 13.10
C TYR A 564 47.69 7.22 13.01
N SER A 565 47.61 8.31 12.26
CA SER A 565 46.38 9.08 12.03
C SER A 565 45.31 8.24 11.33
N ASP A 566 44.14 8.08 11.94
CA ASP A 566 42.95 7.63 11.24
C ASP A 566 41.74 8.54 11.53
N LYS A 567 41.05 8.93 10.47
CA LYS A 567 39.88 9.82 10.46
C LYS A 567 38.62 9.11 9.91
N ARG A 568 38.67 7.79 9.69
CA ARG A 568 37.69 7.05 8.87
C ARG A 568 36.58 6.29 9.62
N PHE A 569 36.60 6.24 10.95
CA PHE A 569 35.71 5.37 11.73
C PHE A 569 34.30 5.92 12.08
N TYR A 570 33.85 7.03 11.48
CA TYR A 570 32.55 7.65 11.78
C TYR A 570 31.56 7.76 10.60
N ASN A 571 31.94 7.35 9.38
CA ASN A 571 31.09 7.55 8.19
C ASN A 571 30.08 6.43 7.88
N ASP A 572 30.13 5.28 8.57
CA ASP A 572 29.25 4.14 8.26
C ASP A 572 27.84 4.22 8.88
N PHE A 573 27.53 5.28 9.64
CA PHE A 573 26.18 5.53 10.17
C PHE A 573 25.31 6.45 9.29
N SER A 574 25.84 7.03 8.21
CA SER A 574 25.11 7.95 7.32
C SER A 574 24.74 7.35 5.96
N LYS A 575 25.26 6.16 5.60
CA LYS A 575 25.00 5.52 4.31
C LYS A 575 23.65 4.79 4.25
N ASN A 576 22.56 5.55 4.11
CA ASN A 576 21.36 5.03 3.45
C ASN A 576 21.66 4.88 1.95
N HIS A 577 21.39 3.71 1.35
CA HIS A 577 21.55 3.44 -0.10
C HIS A 577 20.62 4.27 -1.02
N LEU A 578 20.01 5.33 -0.50
CA LEU A 578 19.15 6.26 -1.20
C LEU A 578 19.84 7.62 -1.46
N SER A 579 20.91 7.99 -0.74
CA SER A 579 21.58 9.29 -0.95
C SER A 579 22.16 9.42 -2.36
N GLU A 580 22.74 8.33 -2.88
CA GLU A 580 23.30 8.24 -4.24
C GLU A 580 22.23 8.43 -5.36
N LEU A 581 20.94 8.43 -5.03
CA LEU A 581 19.86 8.78 -5.97
C LEU A 581 19.57 10.29 -6.03
N PHE A 582 19.94 11.05 -4.99
CA PHE A 582 19.47 12.42 -4.72
C PHE A 582 20.57 13.47 -4.51
N ASP A 583 21.86 13.11 -4.52
CA ASP A 583 22.97 14.09 -4.46
C ASP A 583 23.00 15.02 -5.69
N SER A 584 22.30 16.16 -5.60
CA SER A 584 22.27 17.21 -6.61
C SER A 584 23.32 18.29 -6.33
N HIS A 585 24.60 17.96 -6.54
CA HIS A 585 25.64 18.99 -6.56
C HIS A 585 25.51 19.91 -7.79
N GLU A 586 25.73 21.19 -7.55
CA GLU A 586 25.42 22.30 -8.45
C GLU A 586 26.17 22.24 -9.79
N PHE A 587 25.48 22.60 -10.87
CA PHE A 587 26.13 22.95 -12.14
C PHE A 587 25.72 24.37 -12.56
N PRO A 588 26.69 25.26 -12.88
CA PRO A 588 26.39 26.61 -13.33
C PRO A 588 25.77 26.61 -14.74
N GLY A 589 24.95 27.62 -15.03
CA GLY A 589 24.15 27.68 -16.26
C GLY A 589 24.93 27.95 -17.54
N ASN A 590 24.22 27.80 -18.67
CA ASN A 590 24.63 28.09 -20.05
C ASN A 590 25.81 27.27 -20.63
N MET A 591 25.48 26.15 -21.29
CA MET A 591 26.22 25.70 -22.48
C MET A 591 25.29 25.24 -23.60
N GLY A 592 25.48 25.80 -24.80
CA GLY A 592 24.73 25.43 -26.00
C GLY A 592 25.37 24.28 -26.77
N LYS A 593 24.52 23.41 -27.35
CA LYS A 593 24.80 22.48 -28.48
C LYS A 593 26.22 21.89 -28.54
N MET A 594 26.52 20.91 -27.68
CA MET A 594 27.79 20.17 -27.73
C MET A 594 28.01 19.42 -29.08
N PRO A 595 29.26 19.30 -29.56
CA PRO A 595 29.57 18.68 -30.85
C PRO A 595 29.61 17.14 -30.80
N LYS A 596 29.15 16.50 -31.88
CA LYS A 596 28.96 15.03 -32.01
C LYS A 596 30.18 14.13 -31.75
N ARG A 597 31.40 14.68 -31.62
CA ARG A 597 32.60 13.88 -31.23
C ARG A 597 32.58 13.47 -29.75
N TYR A 598 32.03 14.29 -28.86
CA TYR A 598 32.08 14.05 -27.41
C TYR A 598 31.31 12.79 -26.98
N SER A 599 30.16 12.52 -27.62
CA SER A 599 29.32 11.36 -27.29
C SER A 599 29.93 10.01 -27.66
N LYS A 600 30.91 9.95 -28.58
CA LYS A 600 31.62 8.70 -28.89
C LYS A 600 32.59 8.32 -27.77
N GLN A 601 33.39 9.28 -27.29
CA GLN A 601 34.33 9.06 -26.19
C GLN A 601 33.63 8.70 -24.87
N ILE A 602 32.45 9.28 -24.60
CA ILE A 602 31.63 8.91 -23.44
C ILE A 602 31.16 7.45 -23.54
N ARG A 603 30.67 7.01 -24.71
CA ARG A 603 30.26 5.61 -24.94
C ARG A 603 31.44 4.64 -24.85
N GLU A 604 32.61 5.02 -25.35
CA GLU A 604 33.84 4.21 -25.25
C GLU A 604 34.32 4.07 -23.80
N LYS A 605 34.27 5.15 -23.01
CA LYS A 605 34.51 5.06 -21.55
C LYS A 605 33.48 4.19 -20.83
N GLN A 606 32.18 4.35 -21.11
CA GLN A 606 31.12 3.53 -20.50
C GLN A 606 31.29 2.04 -20.83
N LYS A 607 31.74 1.71 -22.05
CA LYS A 607 32.07 0.34 -22.43
C LYS A 607 33.27 -0.20 -21.66
N LYS A 608 34.37 0.58 -21.52
CA LYS A 608 35.54 0.18 -20.71
C LYS A 608 35.15 -0.08 -19.25
N MET A 609 34.34 0.79 -18.64
CA MET A 609 33.85 0.59 -17.26
C MET A 609 33.10 -0.73 -17.11
N SER A 610 32.14 -1.02 -18.00
CA SER A 610 31.36 -2.27 -17.96
C SER A 610 32.17 -3.54 -18.29
N GLU A 611 33.36 -3.39 -18.88
CA GLU A 611 34.30 -4.49 -19.09
C GLU A 611 35.14 -4.73 -17.82
N LEU A 612 35.62 -3.67 -17.17
CA LEU A 612 36.33 -3.73 -15.88
C LEU A 612 35.43 -4.27 -14.73
N GLU A 613 34.16 -3.87 -14.69
CA GLU A 613 33.17 -4.37 -13.73
C GLU A 613 32.99 -5.90 -13.82
N LYS A 614 33.01 -6.46 -15.04
CA LYS A 614 32.90 -7.90 -15.27
C LYS A 614 34.18 -8.65 -14.91
N GLU A 615 35.33 -8.05 -15.20
CA GLU A 615 36.64 -8.60 -14.79
C GLU A 615 36.74 -8.68 -13.26
N LYS A 616 36.32 -7.61 -12.56
CA LYS A 616 36.24 -7.58 -11.09
C LYS A 616 35.30 -8.67 -10.54
N TYR A 617 34.09 -8.80 -11.10
CA TYR A 617 33.15 -9.84 -10.69
C TYR A 617 33.73 -11.27 -10.84
N GLY A 618 34.41 -11.55 -11.95
CA GLY A 618 35.07 -12.84 -12.17
C GLY A 618 36.21 -13.13 -11.17
N ILE A 619 36.96 -12.10 -10.75
CA ILE A 619 37.96 -12.22 -9.69
C ILE A 619 37.28 -12.46 -8.32
N ASP A 620 36.16 -11.79 -8.01
CA ASP A 620 35.41 -12.00 -6.77
C ASP A 620 34.77 -13.40 -6.67
N GLU A 621 34.34 -14.00 -7.79
CA GLU A 621 33.95 -15.42 -7.83
C GLU A 621 35.16 -16.36 -7.66
N THR A 622 36.29 -16.02 -8.28
CA THR A 622 37.54 -16.79 -8.15
C THR A 622 38.07 -16.79 -6.71
N LEU A 623 37.93 -15.66 -5.99
CA LEU A 623 38.24 -15.55 -4.56
C LEU A 623 37.32 -16.46 -3.72
N LYS A 624 36.01 -16.39 -3.88
CA LYS A 624 35.07 -17.29 -3.16
C LYS A 624 35.37 -18.76 -3.41
N ALA A 625 35.75 -19.12 -4.63
CA ALA A 625 36.15 -20.49 -4.99
C ALA A 625 37.52 -20.89 -4.42
N LEU A 626 38.41 -19.94 -4.13
CA LEU A 626 39.67 -20.16 -3.43
C LEU A 626 39.43 -20.36 -1.92
N ASP A 627 38.62 -19.50 -1.31
CA ASP A 627 38.20 -19.59 0.10
C ASP A 627 37.55 -20.95 0.39
N THR A 628 36.57 -21.34 -0.44
CA THR A 628 35.88 -22.64 -0.34
C THR A 628 36.86 -23.83 -0.40
N LYS A 629 37.91 -23.76 -1.23
CA LYS A 629 38.93 -24.82 -1.32
C LYS A 629 39.86 -24.85 -0.11
N PHE A 630 40.11 -23.70 0.52
CA PHE A 630 40.91 -23.62 1.73
C PHE A 630 40.13 -24.16 2.94
N GLU A 631 38.85 -23.78 3.09
CA GLU A 631 37.95 -24.35 4.12
C GLU A 631 37.79 -25.87 4.00
N GLN A 632 37.79 -26.41 2.78
CA GLN A 632 37.75 -27.84 2.50
C GLN A 632 39.11 -28.56 2.65
N GLY A 633 40.19 -27.84 2.98
CA GLY A 633 41.54 -28.41 3.11
C GLY A 633 42.17 -28.89 1.79
N VAL A 634 41.64 -28.46 0.64
CA VAL A 634 42.07 -28.90 -0.71
C VAL A 634 43.36 -28.21 -1.16
N ILE A 635 43.71 -27.06 -0.55
CA ILE A 635 44.91 -26.28 -0.84
C ILE A 635 45.64 -25.91 0.46
N SER A 636 46.97 -25.75 0.37
CA SER A 636 47.77 -25.32 1.53
C SER A 636 47.53 -23.84 1.89
N GLU A 637 47.73 -23.48 3.15
CA GLU A 637 47.69 -22.09 3.62
C GLU A 637 48.66 -21.17 2.84
N VAL A 638 49.83 -21.70 2.47
CA VAL A 638 50.86 -20.96 1.71
C VAL A 638 50.38 -20.68 0.28
N ASP A 639 49.73 -21.65 -0.37
CA ASP A 639 49.21 -21.50 -1.73
C ASP A 639 47.93 -20.66 -1.76
N TYR A 640 47.10 -20.76 -0.72
CA TYR A 640 45.96 -19.88 -0.48
C TYR A 640 46.43 -18.42 -0.39
N PHE A 641 47.30 -18.06 0.55
CA PHE A 641 47.76 -16.67 0.70
C PHE A 641 48.53 -16.15 -0.52
N ARG A 642 49.32 -17.00 -1.20
CA ARG A 642 49.99 -16.62 -2.46
C ARG A 642 48.96 -16.27 -3.55
N THR A 643 47.93 -17.08 -3.71
CA THR A 643 46.91 -16.90 -4.77
C THR A 643 46.00 -15.72 -4.44
N PHE A 644 45.50 -15.64 -3.21
CA PHE A 644 44.68 -14.55 -2.68
C PHE A 644 45.36 -13.19 -2.86
N LYS A 645 46.65 -13.08 -2.52
CA LYS A 645 47.41 -11.82 -2.66
C LYS A 645 47.63 -11.41 -4.13
N ASN A 646 47.73 -12.38 -5.04
CA ASN A 646 47.80 -12.09 -6.47
C ASN A 646 46.46 -11.59 -7.03
N LEU A 647 45.35 -12.21 -6.62
CA LEU A 647 43.99 -11.79 -7.00
C LEU A 647 43.64 -10.41 -6.42
N GLN A 648 43.94 -10.14 -5.15
CA GLN A 648 43.80 -8.80 -4.56
C GLN A 648 44.59 -7.73 -5.34
N LYS A 649 45.79 -8.06 -5.83
CA LYS A 649 46.58 -7.14 -6.66
C LYS A 649 45.90 -6.84 -7.99
N GLN A 650 45.20 -7.82 -8.59
CA GLN A 650 44.41 -7.62 -9.82
C GLN A 650 43.21 -6.70 -9.56
N VAL A 651 42.43 -6.94 -8.49
CA VAL A 651 41.34 -6.03 -8.08
C VAL A 651 41.85 -4.60 -7.89
N TYR A 652 42.98 -4.43 -7.20
CA TYR A 652 43.59 -3.11 -7.00
C TYR A 652 44.08 -2.46 -8.31
N SER A 653 44.49 -3.23 -9.32
CA SER A 653 44.84 -2.71 -10.65
C SER A 653 43.62 -2.34 -11.50
N ILE A 654 42.46 -2.97 -11.26
CA ILE A 654 41.18 -2.58 -11.87
C ILE A 654 40.66 -1.29 -11.22
N ASP A 655 40.74 -1.17 -9.88
CA ASP A 655 40.29 0.00 -9.13
C ASP A 655 41.17 1.27 -9.31
N GLN A 656 42.20 1.22 -10.16
CA GLN A 656 43.01 2.37 -10.60
C GLN A 656 42.84 2.74 -12.09
N ASN A 657 41.91 2.11 -12.83
CA ASN A 657 41.83 2.17 -14.30
C ASN A 657 40.72 3.09 -14.89
#